data_AF-A0AAE0QU10-F1
#
_entry.id   AF-A0AAE0QU10-F1
#
_cell.length_a   1.000
_cell.length_b   1.000
_cell.length_c   1.000
_cell.angle_alpha   90.00
_cell.angle_beta   90.00
_cell.angle_gamma   90.00
#
_symmetry.space_group_name_H-M   'P 1'
#
loop_
_entity.id
_entity.type
_entity.pdbx_description
1 polymer ?
#
loop_
_entity_poly.entity_id
_entity_poly.type
_entity_poly.pdbx_seq_one_letter_code
_entity_poly.pdbx_strand_id
1 'polypeptide(L)'
;MNIRATTPVDLFLNFLASTADLLAILIKEARNKVKSRRRGKRSGVLVWLRRHGLRTALPGIFLSNVRSLCNKMDKLTLQMNKNRDFPTSCVLCFTETWLCDLIPDSALQLGGFNLYRADRHTELSGKTKGGGICFYINNSWCNDVKVLSQLCSPDLEAFIINCKPFYSANLLSTTNSLDEYTDTESSYIYFCEDSIIPTCTRVSYNNDKPWFTAKLRRLRSEKEAAFRSGDRGKYKEAKYRFSEELLISSSSSSYTFIPVLPTQLHTLATPHPPPLTSLTIKEEEVNRLFKRLNTRKATGPDSVSPSLLKHCANQLSPVFTDIFNTSLETCHVPACFKTSAIVPVPKKTKITGLNDYRPVALTSVVMKSFECLVLSYLKDITDPLLDPLQFAYRTNRSVDNAVNMALHFILQHLDSPGSYARILFVDFSSAFNTIIPALLKDKLFQLNVPDSMCSWITDFLTDRRQFVRLGTHVSDLQHISTGSPQGCVLSPLLFSLYTTSCTSGHQSIKLLKFADDTTLIGLISDGDESAYRGEIDRLVSWCSMNNLELNSLKTVEMTVDFRKNPAPCPPVILCDSPVSSAESFCFLGTTITKELKWEQNIRSLTKKAQQRMYFLRQLKKFLLPVKMLVNFYTAIIESVLTSSITVWFAAATARDKAKLQRVIHSAEKVIGCSLPSLQELYCLQVPETCSQDRSRPFSS
;
A
#
# COMPACT_ATOMS: atom_id res chain seq x y z
N MET A 1 58.09 13.23 -13.71
CA MET A 1 58.85 14.30 -13.03
C MET A 1 59.19 13.83 -11.62
N ASN A 2 60.49 13.73 -11.32
CA ASN A 2 61.19 13.66 -10.01
C ASN A 2 60.66 12.74 -8.87
N ILE A 3 61.17 11.50 -8.87
CA ILE A 3 62.11 10.84 -7.92
C ILE A 3 61.96 10.99 -6.37
N ARG A 4 62.08 9.81 -5.70
CA ARG A 4 62.51 9.44 -4.32
C ARG A 4 61.45 9.52 -3.18
N ALA A 5 61.36 8.58 -2.22
CA ALA A 5 62.01 7.29 -1.95
C ALA A 5 61.24 6.52 -0.83
N THR A 6 61.52 5.21 -0.72
CA THR A 6 61.49 4.33 0.48
C THR A 6 60.15 3.96 1.16
N THR A 7 59.67 2.75 0.86
CA THR A 7 59.25 1.68 1.82
C THR A 7 60.47 1.22 2.65
N PRO A 8 60.39 0.52 3.82
CA PRO A 8 59.54 -0.67 4.01
C PRO A 8 59.13 -1.08 5.48
N VAL A 9 58.49 -2.26 5.50
CA VAL A 9 58.41 -3.37 6.50
C VAL A 9 57.39 -3.40 7.66
N ASP A 10 56.71 -4.55 7.67
CA ASP A 10 56.15 -5.34 8.78
C ASP A 10 54.68 -5.19 9.22
N LEU A 11 53.87 -5.97 8.49
CA LEU A 11 52.81 -6.86 8.97
C LEU A 11 53.03 -7.46 10.38
N PHE A 12 52.08 -7.24 11.29
CA PHE A 12 51.17 -8.25 11.90
C PHE A 12 50.59 -7.70 13.22
N LEU A 13 49.26 -7.63 13.28
CA LEU A 13 48.48 -7.34 14.49
C LEU A 13 48.35 -8.63 15.29
N ASN A 14 49.02 -8.70 16.45
CA ASN A 14 48.63 -9.63 17.51
C ASN A 14 47.56 -8.98 18.40
N PHE A 15 46.43 -9.66 18.51
CA PHE A 15 45.36 -9.41 19.47
C PHE A 15 45.88 -9.53 20.89
N LEU A 16 45.47 -8.61 21.78
CA LEU A 16 45.05 -8.85 23.17
C LEU A 16 44.81 -7.48 23.84
N ALA A 17 43.55 -7.09 24.01
CA ALA A 17 43.16 -6.07 24.97
C ALA A 17 41.80 -6.42 25.59
N SER A 18 41.76 -6.33 26.92
CA SER A 18 40.73 -6.85 27.81
C SER A 18 39.39 -6.10 27.74
N THR A 19 38.33 -6.74 28.22
CA THR A 19 36.93 -6.29 28.26
C THR A 19 36.66 -5.00 29.06
N ALA A 20 37.68 -4.38 29.67
CA ALA A 20 37.54 -3.12 30.40
C ALA A 20 37.71 -1.85 29.53
N ASP A 21 38.37 -1.94 28.37
CA ASP A 21 38.61 -0.77 27.49
C ASP A 21 37.44 -0.45 26.54
N LEU A 22 36.56 -1.42 26.28
CA LEU A 22 35.38 -1.26 25.40
C LEU A 22 34.28 -0.37 26.02
N LEU A 23 34.26 -0.22 27.35
CA LEU A 23 33.26 0.60 28.04
C LEU A 23 33.67 2.08 28.16
N ALA A 24 34.96 2.41 28.01
CA ALA A 24 35.46 3.78 28.01
C ALA A 24 35.37 4.46 26.63
N ILE A 25 35.33 3.69 25.54
CA ILE A 25 35.22 4.20 24.17
C ILE A 25 33.77 4.59 23.82
N LEU A 26 32.77 3.93 24.43
CA LEU A 26 31.35 4.20 24.18
C LEU A 26 30.80 5.48 24.84
N ILE A 27 31.55 6.14 25.73
CA ILE A 27 31.07 7.32 26.48
C ILE A 27 31.74 8.64 26.05
N LYS A 28 32.70 8.63 25.13
CA LYS A 28 33.46 9.84 24.74
C LYS A 28 33.13 10.42 23.36
N GLU A 29 31.91 10.22 22.86
CA GLU A 29 31.30 11.10 21.85
C GLU A 29 30.68 12.34 22.51
N ALA A 30 31.48 13.34 22.86
CA ALA A 30 31.01 14.72 22.99
C ALA A 30 32.18 15.69 23.14
N ARG A 31 32.72 16.19 22.02
CA ARG A 31 33.10 17.62 21.85
C ARG A 31 33.73 17.90 20.49
N ASN A 32 32.99 18.66 19.70
CA ASN A 32 33.42 19.71 18.78
C ASN A 32 34.67 19.46 17.91
N LYS A 33 34.46 19.19 16.61
CA LYS A 33 35.34 19.71 15.56
C LYS A 33 34.54 20.28 14.39
N VAL A 34 34.74 21.59 14.23
CA VAL A 34 34.51 22.42 13.05
C VAL A 34 34.84 21.64 11.76
N LYS A 35 33.93 21.64 10.78
CA LYS A 35 34.24 21.22 9.41
C LYS A 35 33.98 22.37 8.44
N SER A 36 35.04 22.73 7.73
CA SER A 36 35.02 23.68 6.62
C SER A 36 34.14 23.16 5.48
N ARG A 37 33.40 24.08 4.85
CA ARG A 37 32.71 23.83 3.58
C ARG A 37 33.75 23.47 2.51
N ARG A 38 33.64 22.30 1.90
CA ARG A 38 34.35 21.98 0.65
C ARG A 38 33.43 22.23 -0.55
N ARG A 39 33.95 23.07 -1.45
CA ARG A 39 33.48 23.41 -2.80
C ARG A 39 33.24 22.14 -3.64
N GLY A 40 32.36 22.26 -4.65
CA GLY A 40 31.68 21.19 -5.39
C GLY A 40 32.50 19.97 -5.81
N LYS A 41 31.88 18.80 -5.67
CA LYS A 41 32.43 17.49 -6.03
C LYS A 41 31.48 16.74 -6.98
N ARG A 42 31.49 17.08 -8.28
CA ARG A 42 31.07 16.11 -9.31
C ARG A 42 32.04 14.91 -9.37
N SER A 43 33.30 15.13 -9.03
CA SER A 43 34.34 14.11 -8.88
C SER A 43 34.19 13.21 -7.64
N GLY A 44 33.33 13.57 -6.67
CA GLY A 44 33.16 12.79 -5.44
C GLY A 44 32.34 11.51 -5.63
N VAL A 45 31.32 11.56 -6.48
CA VAL A 45 30.46 10.39 -6.77
C VAL A 45 31.25 9.34 -7.54
N LEU A 46 32.01 9.73 -8.56
CA LEU A 46 32.90 8.82 -9.31
C LEU A 46 33.98 8.19 -8.41
N VAL A 47 34.59 8.97 -7.52
CA VAL A 47 35.60 8.46 -6.56
C VAL A 47 34.97 7.54 -5.49
N TRP A 48 33.71 7.80 -5.11
CA TRP A 48 32.96 6.96 -4.18
C TRP A 48 32.53 5.63 -4.82
N LEU A 49 32.02 5.67 -6.07
CA LEU A 49 31.71 4.49 -6.89
C LEU A 49 32.94 3.60 -7.10
N ARG A 50 34.09 4.20 -7.45
CA ARG A 50 35.39 3.50 -7.60
C ARG A 50 35.87 2.85 -6.30
N ARG A 51 35.50 3.38 -5.14
CA ARG A 51 35.91 2.84 -3.83
C ARG A 51 35.06 1.64 -3.39
N HIS A 52 33.81 1.54 -3.84
CA HIS A 52 32.86 0.54 -3.34
C HIS A 52 32.64 -0.64 -4.30
N GLY A 53 33.27 -0.66 -5.48
CA GLY A 53 33.31 -1.86 -6.33
C GLY A 53 31.95 -2.36 -6.83
N LEU A 54 30.93 -1.49 -6.85
CA LEU A 54 29.61 -1.83 -7.38
C LEU A 54 29.71 -2.01 -8.90
N ARG A 55 29.50 -3.24 -9.38
CA ARG A 55 29.29 -3.53 -10.81
C ARG A 55 28.06 -2.75 -11.25
N THR A 56 28.23 -1.82 -12.18
CA THR A 56 27.11 -1.06 -12.76
C THR A 56 26.17 -1.99 -13.52
N ALA A 57 24.85 -1.75 -13.47
CA ALA A 57 23.85 -2.55 -14.19
C ALA A 57 23.90 -2.39 -15.72
N LEU A 58 24.60 -1.37 -16.22
CA LEU A 58 25.01 -1.29 -17.62
C LEU A 58 26.40 -1.91 -17.76
N PRO A 59 26.65 -2.68 -18.83
CA PRO A 59 27.99 -3.21 -19.07
C PRO A 59 28.98 -2.05 -19.09
N GLY A 60 30.00 -2.11 -18.24
CA GLY A 60 31.06 -1.12 -18.20
C GLY A 60 31.85 -1.22 -19.51
N ILE A 61 31.68 -0.25 -20.40
CA ILE A 61 32.42 -0.17 -21.67
C ILE A 61 33.49 0.89 -21.54
N PHE A 62 34.74 0.49 -21.67
CA PHE A 62 35.88 1.40 -21.75
C PHE A 62 36.23 1.64 -23.21
N LEU A 63 36.01 2.84 -23.72
CA LEU A 63 36.37 3.22 -25.09
C LEU A 63 37.58 4.16 -25.08
N SER A 64 38.62 3.85 -25.85
CA SER A 64 39.78 4.74 -25.99
C SER A 64 40.40 4.68 -27.38
N ASN A 65 40.84 5.84 -27.86
CA ASN A 65 41.66 5.94 -29.06
C ASN A 65 43.13 5.76 -28.65
N VAL A 66 43.74 4.64 -29.05
CA VAL A 66 45.04 4.24 -28.53
C VAL A 66 46.21 4.70 -29.39
N ARG A 67 46.03 5.00 -30.68
CA ARG A 67 47.11 5.38 -31.63
C ARG A 67 48.34 4.47 -31.49
N SER A 68 48.29 3.27 -32.06
CA SER A 68 49.23 2.17 -31.89
C SER A 68 49.09 1.45 -30.55
N LEU A 69 48.40 0.30 -30.58
CA LEU A 69 48.18 -0.58 -29.42
C LEU A 69 49.42 -1.41 -29.09
N CYS A 70 50.10 -1.94 -30.11
CA CYS A 70 51.25 -2.84 -29.93
C CYS A 70 52.34 -2.24 -29.01
N ASN A 71 52.68 -0.97 -29.22
CA ASN A 71 53.66 -0.23 -28.41
C ASN A 71 53.19 0.10 -26.97
N LYS A 72 51.95 -0.25 -26.62
CA LYS A 72 51.30 0.13 -25.36
C LYS A 72 50.80 -1.08 -24.56
N MET A 73 51.07 -2.31 -25.01
CA MET A 73 50.62 -3.52 -24.32
C MET A 73 51.17 -3.64 -22.89
N ASP A 74 52.44 -3.31 -22.64
CA ASP A 74 53.02 -3.33 -21.29
C ASP A 74 52.34 -2.29 -20.38
N LYS A 75 52.08 -1.10 -20.92
CA LYS A 75 51.38 -0.03 -20.21
C LYS A 75 49.94 -0.42 -19.91
N LEU A 76 49.25 -1.07 -20.85
CA LEU A 76 47.89 -1.54 -20.68
C LEU A 76 47.82 -2.62 -19.60
N THR A 77 48.74 -3.59 -19.63
CA THR A 77 48.86 -4.64 -18.60
C THR A 77 49.12 -4.04 -17.21
N LEU A 78 49.99 -3.02 -17.12
CA LEU A 78 50.20 -2.30 -15.86
C LEU A 78 48.93 -1.56 -15.39
N GLN A 79 48.14 -1.00 -16.31
CA GLN A 79 46.86 -0.36 -16.00
C GLN A 79 45.82 -1.38 -15.54
N MET A 80 45.76 -2.57 -16.15
CA MET A 80 44.90 -3.67 -15.71
C MET A 80 45.16 -4.02 -14.23
N ASN A 81 46.42 -3.99 -13.80
CA ASN A 81 46.80 -4.34 -12.43
C ASN A 81 46.61 -3.19 -11.42
N LYS A 82 46.80 -1.93 -11.85
CA LYS A 82 46.77 -0.77 -10.96
C LYS A 82 45.42 -0.06 -10.90
N ASN A 83 44.62 -0.15 -11.96
CA ASN A 83 43.35 0.52 -12.08
C ASN A 83 42.23 -0.50 -12.08
N ARG A 84 41.43 -0.52 -11.00
CA ARG A 84 40.30 -1.45 -10.83
C ARG A 84 39.25 -1.34 -11.94
N ASP A 85 39.12 -0.18 -12.60
CA ASP A 85 38.10 0.03 -13.64
C ASP A 85 38.31 -0.88 -14.86
N PHE A 86 39.57 -1.18 -15.21
CA PHE A 86 39.92 -2.01 -16.38
C PHE A 86 39.53 -3.49 -16.21
N PRO A 87 39.96 -4.22 -15.16
CA PRO A 87 39.60 -5.64 -14.99
C PRO A 87 38.12 -5.86 -14.65
N THR A 88 37.43 -4.84 -14.13
CA THR A 88 35.98 -4.92 -13.88
C THR A 88 35.12 -4.48 -15.06
N SER A 89 35.71 -3.92 -16.12
CA SER A 89 34.97 -3.54 -17.32
C SER A 89 34.48 -4.78 -18.06
N CYS A 90 33.26 -4.70 -18.60
CA CYS A 90 32.66 -5.76 -19.42
C CYS A 90 33.29 -5.81 -20.81
N VAL A 91 33.59 -4.63 -21.38
CA VAL A 91 34.18 -4.48 -22.72
C VAL A 91 35.26 -3.40 -22.69
N LEU A 92 36.44 -3.68 -23.25
CA LEU A 92 37.42 -2.65 -23.61
C LEU A 92 37.42 -2.51 -25.15
N CYS A 93 37.10 -1.33 -25.65
CA CYS A 93 37.10 -1.01 -27.07
C CYS A 93 38.24 -0.03 -27.37
N PHE A 94 39.12 -0.40 -28.28
CA PHE A 94 40.22 0.46 -28.72
C PHE A 94 40.12 0.76 -30.21
N THR A 95 40.24 2.04 -30.55
CA THR A 95 40.30 2.54 -31.94
C THR A 95 41.69 3.09 -32.23
N GLU A 96 42.05 3.20 -33.51
CA GLU A 96 43.42 3.54 -33.93
C GLU A 96 44.44 2.53 -33.37
N THR A 97 44.12 1.24 -33.48
CA THR A 97 44.96 0.15 -32.98
C THR A 97 46.27 0.04 -33.76
N TRP A 98 46.24 0.39 -35.05
CA TRP A 98 47.37 0.31 -36.00
C TRP A 98 47.96 -1.10 -36.07
N LEU A 99 47.11 -2.11 -35.89
CA LEU A 99 47.46 -3.51 -36.02
C LEU A 99 47.39 -3.93 -37.49
N CYS A 100 48.08 -5.03 -37.81
CA CYS A 100 48.05 -5.69 -39.10
C CYS A 100 48.18 -7.20 -38.91
N ASP A 101 47.96 -7.95 -39.99
CA ASP A 101 48.00 -9.42 -40.01
C ASP A 101 49.37 -10.00 -39.62
N LEU A 102 50.44 -9.20 -39.68
CA LEU A 102 51.79 -9.61 -39.23
C LEU A 102 51.93 -9.66 -37.70
N ILE A 103 51.02 -9.03 -36.96
CA ILE A 103 51.01 -9.05 -35.49
C ILE A 103 50.07 -10.19 -35.07
N PRO A 104 50.56 -11.28 -34.45
CA PRO A 104 49.70 -12.37 -34.01
C PRO A 104 48.87 -11.97 -32.79
N ASP A 105 47.67 -12.56 -32.65
CA ASP A 105 46.76 -12.30 -31.52
C ASP A 105 47.40 -12.66 -30.16
N SER A 106 48.33 -13.62 -30.14
CA SER A 106 49.08 -14.00 -28.94
C SER A 106 49.90 -12.86 -28.34
N ALA A 107 50.36 -11.92 -29.18
CA ALA A 107 51.10 -10.74 -28.73
C ALA A 107 50.18 -9.68 -28.09
N LEU A 108 48.87 -9.84 -28.20
CA LEU A 108 47.84 -8.89 -27.78
C LEU A 108 46.98 -9.44 -26.63
N GLN A 109 47.29 -10.61 -26.09
CA GLN A 109 46.43 -11.25 -25.11
C GLN A 109 46.40 -10.51 -23.76
N LEU A 110 45.19 -10.29 -23.22
CA LEU A 110 44.97 -9.75 -21.88
C LEU A 110 44.28 -10.81 -21.01
N GLY A 111 44.83 -11.07 -19.82
CA GLY A 111 44.28 -12.05 -18.89
C GLY A 111 42.83 -11.72 -18.51
N GLY A 112 41.93 -12.68 -18.65
CA GLY A 112 40.50 -12.54 -18.33
C GLY A 112 39.64 -11.93 -19.44
N PHE A 113 40.21 -11.65 -20.63
CA PHE A 113 39.48 -11.12 -21.78
C PHE A 113 39.73 -11.93 -23.05
N ASN A 114 38.70 -12.04 -23.88
CA ASN A 114 38.79 -12.56 -25.24
C ASN A 114 38.92 -11.40 -26.24
N LEU A 115 39.90 -11.50 -27.15
CA LEU A 115 40.20 -10.48 -28.16
C LEU A 115 39.39 -10.72 -29.45
N TYR A 116 38.78 -9.66 -29.97
CA TYR A 116 38.17 -9.60 -31.29
C TYR A 116 38.65 -8.33 -32.00
N ARG A 117 39.26 -8.43 -33.18
CA ARG A 117 39.79 -7.26 -33.90
C ARG A 117 39.38 -7.22 -35.36
N ALA A 118 39.39 -6.01 -35.90
CA ALA A 118 39.25 -5.70 -37.31
C ALA A 118 40.37 -4.72 -37.69
N ASP A 119 41.33 -5.23 -38.46
CA ASP A 119 42.50 -4.46 -38.89
C ASP A 119 42.20 -3.69 -40.19
N ARG A 120 42.89 -2.56 -40.40
CA ARG A 120 42.69 -1.75 -41.60
C ARG A 120 43.45 -2.37 -42.77
N HIS A 121 42.73 -2.66 -43.85
CA HIS A 121 43.34 -3.03 -45.13
C HIS A 121 43.57 -1.78 -46.00
N THR A 122 44.82 -1.56 -46.40
CA THR A 122 45.23 -0.39 -47.20
C THR A 122 44.55 -0.36 -48.57
N GLU A 123 44.32 -1.53 -49.15
CA GLU A 123 43.67 -1.69 -50.47
C GLU A 123 42.20 -1.24 -50.47
N LEU A 124 41.48 -1.43 -49.36
CA LEU A 124 40.05 -1.11 -49.25
C LEU A 124 39.78 0.32 -48.75
N SER A 125 40.69 0.88 -47.95
CA SER A 125 40.51 2.19 -47.32
C SER A 125 41.20 3.34 -48.05
N GLY A 126 42.18 3.06 -48.92
CA GLY A 126 43.01 4.08 -49.58
C GLY A 126 43.89 4.90 -48.61
N LYS A 127 43.95 4.52 -47.32
CA LYS A 127 44.70 5.23 -46.28
C LYS A 127 45.95 4.44 -45.89
N THR A 128 47.11 5.08 -45.93
CA THR A 128 48.42 4.45 -45.63
C THR A 128 48.84 4.55 -44.16
N LYS A 129 48.10 5.29 -43.34
CA LYS A 129 48.40 5.47 -41.90
C LYS A 129 47.15 5.45 -41.05
N GLY A 130 47.24 4.79 -39.91
CA GLY A 130 46.22 4.78 -38.86
C GLY A 130 45.16 3.68 -39.01
N GLY A 131 44.15 3.70 -38.14
CA GLY A 131 42.96 2.84 -38.21
C GLY A 131 42.99 1.57 -37.35
N GLY A 132 41.97 0.74 -37.57
CA GLY A 132 41.78 -0.53 -36.88
C GLY A 132 41.03 -0.39 -35.57
N ILE A 133 40.24 -1.43 -35.25
CA ILE A 133 39.37 -1.51 -34.08
C ILE A 133 39.61 -2.86 -33.39
N CYS A 134 39.68 -2.87 -32.06
CA CYS A 134 39.61 -4.12 -31.32
C CYS A 134 38.70 -4.01 -30.09
N PHE A 135 38.08 -5.13 -29.75
CA PHE A 135 37.29 -5.36 -28.57
C PHE A 135 37.93 -6.44 -27.71
N TYR A 136 38.10 -6.17 -26.43
CA TYR A 136 38.36 -7.16 -25.40
C TYR A 136 37.08 -7.40 -24.62
N ILE A 137 36.56 -8.63 -24.65
CA ILE A 137 35.33 -9.02 -23.95
C ILE A 137 35.70 -9.79 -22.70
N ASN A 138 35.18 -9.35 -21.54
CA ASN A 138 35.51 -9.96 -20.26
C ASN A 138 34.87 -11.35 -20.13
N ASN A 139 35.69 -12.37 -19.88
CA ASN A 139 35.25 -13.77 -19.80
C ASN A 139 34.31 -14.03 -18.61
N SER A 140 34.34 -13.16 -17.59
CA SER A 140 33.41 -13.19 -16.46
C SER A 140 32.05 -12.53 -16.75
N TRP A 141 31.87 -11.95 -17.93
CA TRP A 141 30.64 -11.26 -18.35
C TRP A 141 29.94 -11.96 -19.52
N CYS A 142 30.69 -12.37 -20.54
CA CYS A 142 30.14 -12.92 -21.77
C CYS A 142 31.16 -13.82 -22.48
N ASN A 143 30.81 -15.09 -22.72
CA ASN A 143 31.60 -16.00 -23.57
C ASN A 143 30.92 -16.27 -24.93
N ASP A 144 29.62 -16.01 -25.08
CA ASP A 144 28.89 -16.14 -26.34
C ASP A 144 28.93 -14.82 -27.11
N VAL A 145 29.98 -14.66 -27.92
CA VAL A 145 30.23 -13.49 -28.76
C VAL A 145 30.22 -13.90 -30.23
N LYS A 146 29.44 -13.21 -31.05
CA LYS A 146 29.36 -13.41 -32.50
C LYS A 146 29.71 -12.14 -33.24
N VAL A 147 30.69 -12.21 -34.14
CA VAL A 147 30.97 -11.11 -35.07
C VAL A 147 29.85 -11.08 -36.11
N LEU A 148 29.10 -9.98 -36.17
CA LEU A 148 27.99 -9.82 -37.10
C LEU A 148 28.44 -9.25 -38.44
N SER A 149 29.30 -8.24 -38.42
CA SER A 149 29.82 -7.63 -39.64
C SER A 149 31.12 -6.87 -39.39
N GLN A 150 31.93 -6.82 -40.44
CA GLN A 150 33.15 -6.02 -40.53
C GLN A 150 33.09 -5.23 -41.83
N LEU A 151 33.27 -3.91 -41.74
CA LEU A 151 33.28 -2.99 -42.89
C LEU A 151 34.54 -2.13 -42.80
N CYS A 152 35.26 -2.07 -43.91
CA CYS A 152 36.39 -1.17 -44.09
C CYS A 152 36.23 -0.45 -45.43
N SER A 153 35.90 0.84 -45.38
CA SER A 153 35.80 1.71 -46.57
C SER A 153 36.69 2.94 -46.40
N PRO A 154 36.87 3.77 -47.46
CA PRO A 154 37.61 5.02 -47.36
C PRO A 154 37.01 6.00 -46.33
N ASP A 155 35.70 5.92 -46.08
CA ASP A 155 34.98 6.85 -45.22
C ASP A 155 34.65 6.27 -43.83
N LEU A 156 34.47 4.95 -43.72
CA LEU A 156 33.97 4.31 -42.51
C LEU A 156 34.65 2.97 -42.23
N GLU A 157 35.08 2.81 -40.98
CA GLU A 157 35.45 1.51 -40.39
C GLU A 157 34.38 1.14 -39.35
N ALA A 158 33.75 -0.02 -39.53
CA ALA A 158 32.76 -0.54 -38.61
C ALA A 158 33.07 -2.00 -38.26
N PHE A 159 32.96 -2.32 -36.98
CA PHE A 159 33.11 -3.68 -36.48
C PHE A 159 31.99 -3.95 -35.47
N ILE A 160 31.09 -4.84 -35.83
CA ILE A 160 29.86 -5.12 -35.07
C ILE A 160 29.98 -6.51 -34.46
N ILE A 161 29.90 -6.56 -33.12
CA ILE A 161 29.87 -7.80 -32.36
C ILE A 161 28.56 -7.87 -31.57
N ASN A 162 27.94 -9.05 -31.58
CA ASN A 162 26.83 -9.39 -30.71
C ASN A 162 27.38 -10.13 -29.50
N CYS A 163 27.07 -9.66 -28.30
CA CYS A 163 27.49 -10.29 -27.04
C CYS A 163 26.25 -10.74 -26.29
N LYS A 164 26.16 -12.02 -25.93
CA LYS A 164 25.09 -12.56 -25.09
C LYS A 164 25.60 -12.76 -23.66
N PRO A 165 25.35 -11.80 -22.75
CA PRO A 165 25.81 -11.92 -21.38
C PRO A 165 25.09 -13.05 -20.65
N PHE A 166 25.71 -13.59 -19.59
CA PHE A 166 25.17 -14.71 -18.83
C PHE A 166 23.77 -14.48 -18.20
N TYR A 167 23.32 -13.23 -18.14
CA TYR A 167 22.05 -12.81 -17.53
C TYR A 167 21.02 -12.27 -18.55
N SER A 168 21.15 -12.55 -19.85
CA SER A 168 20.16 -12.07 -20.85
C SER A 168 18.79 -12.76 -20.70
N ALA A 169 17.71 -11.97 -20.59
CA ALA A 169 16.33 -12.41 -20.39
C ALA A 169 15.77 -13.40 -21.45
N ASN A 170 16.35 -13.46 -22.65
CA ASN A 170 15.88 -14.34 -23.73
C ASN A 170 16.24 -15.83 -23.54
N LEU A 171 16.65 -16.27 -22.34
CA LEU A 171 16.69 -17.69 -21.99
C LEU A 171 15.38 -18.18 -21.32
N LEU A 172 14.47 -17.29 -20.93
CA LEU A 172 13.41 -17.63 -19.97
C LEU A 172 12.13 -18.21 -20.59
N SER A 173 11.96 -18.16 -21.91
CA SER A 173 10.87 -18.88 -22.61
C SER A 173 11.07 -20.39 -22.71
N THR A 174 12.12 -20.94 -22.07
CA THR A 174 12.42 -22.39 -22.06
C THR A 174 12.22 -23.06 -20.71
N THR A 175 11.79 -22.31 -19.69
CA THR A 175 11.40 -22.90 -18.40
C THR A 175 9.97 -23.42 -18.51
N ASN A 176 9.75 -24.73 -18.30
CA ASN A 176 8.41 -25.32 -18.30
C ASN A 176 7.58 -24.93 -17.05
N SER A 177 8.17 -24.18 -16.12
CA SER A 177 7.57 -23.82 -14.83
C SER A 177 7.28 -22.33 -14.74
N LEU A 178 6.00 -21.98 -14.58
CA LEU A 178 5.55 -20.60 -14.35
C LEU A 178 6.18 -19.99 -13.09
N ASP A 179 6.46 -20.81 -12.06
CA ASP A 179 7.10 -20.38 -10.83
C ASP A 179 8.54 -19.91 -11.08
N GLU A 180 9.32 -20.69 -11.83
CA GLU A 180 10.72 -20.36 -12.15
C GLU A 180 10.81 -19.10 -13.01
N TYR A 181 9.93 -18.99 -14.01
CA TYR A 181 9.84 -17.79 -14.84
C TYR A 181 9.51 -16.53 -14.01
N THR A 182 8.46 -16.60 -13.18
CA THR A 182 8.01 -15.44 -12.38
C THR A 182 9.03 -15.05 -11.31
N ASP A 183 9.66 -16.03 -10.65
CA ASP A 183 10.68 -15.77 -9.63
C ASP A 183 11.95 -15.16 -10.24
N THR A 184 12.37 -15.64 -11.42
CA THR A 184 13.53 -15.11 -12.12
C THR A 184 13.30 -13.66 -12.56
N GLU A 185 12.15 -13.36 -13.16
CA GLU A 185 11.80 -11.99 -13.57
C GLU A 185 11.70 -11.05 -12.35
N SER A 186 11.05 -11.48 -11.28
CA SER A 186 10.92 -10.69 -10.04
C SER A 186 12.28 -10.43 -9.39
N SER A 187 13.13 -11.46 -9.32
CA SER A 187 14.49 -11.37 -8.77
C SER A 187 15.39 -10.46 -9.62
N TYR A 188 15.28 -10.53 -10.94
CA TYR A 188 16.02 -9.66 -11.84
C TYR A 188 15.59 -8.20 -11.69
N ILE A 189 14.28 -7.94 -11.61
CA ILE A 189 13.73 -6.61 -11.35
C ILE A 189 14.27 -6.05 -10.02
N TYR A 190 14.22 -6.84 -8.95
CA TYR A 190 14.74 -6.44 -7.65
C TYR A 190 16.25 -6.17 -7.68
N PHE A 191 17.03 -7.04 -8.33
CA PHE A 191 18.47 -6.85 -8.52
C PHE A 191 18.77 -5.54 -9.24
N CYS A 192 18.05 -5.22 -10.31
CA CYS A 192 18.17 -3.94 -11.01
C CYS A 192 17.80 -2.77 -10.09
N GLU A 193 16.75 -2.90 -9.29
CA GLU A 193 16.31 -1.85 -8.38
C GLU A 193 17.37 -1.55 -7.31
N ASP A 194 17.84 -2.58 -6.59
CA ASP A 194 18.84 -2.46 -5.53
C ASP A 194 20.20 -1.97 -6.05
N SER A 195 20.57 -2.38 -7.26
CA SER A 195 21.85 -2.01 -7.88
C SER A 195 21.89 -0.59 -8.45
N ILE A 196 20.74 -0.07 -8.93
CA ILE A 196 20.68 1.21 -9.67
C ILE A 196 20.15 2.33 -8.78
N ILE A 197 19.18 2.06 -7.91
CA ILE A 197 18.50 3.11 -7.15
C ILE A 197 19.33 3.43 -5.90
N PRO A 198 19.87 4.67 -5.77
CA PRO A 198 20.59 5.05 -4.57
C PRO A 198 19.66 5.04 -3.37
N THR A 199 19.89 4.10 -2.44
CA THR A 199 19.14 4.02 -1.19
C THR A 199 19.54 5.16 -0.25
N CYS A 200 18.61 6.07 0.02
CA CYS A 200 18.76 7.07 1.06
C CYS A 200 18.03 6.61 2.32
N THR A 201 18.77 6.19 3.36
CA THR A 201 18.17 5.90 4.66
C THR A 201 17.79 7.22 5.32
N ARG A 202 16.50 7.54 5.30
CA ARG A 202 15.98 8.72 6.00
C ARG A 202 15.57 8.32 7.41
N VAL A 203 16.40 8.64 8.39
CA VAL A 203 16.01 8.56 9.80
C VAL A 203 14.96 9.65 10.04
N SER A 204 13.69 9.25 10.14
CA SER A 204 12.63 10.17 10.54
C SER A 204 12.63 10.28 12.07
N TYR A 205 13.16 11.38 12.57
CA TYR A 205 12.90 11.80 13.94
C TYR A 205 11.45 12.28 14.03
N ASN A 206 10.85 12.21 15.23
CA ASN A 206 9.51 12.76 15.49
C ASN A 206 9.35 14.15 14.86
N ASN A 207 8.19 14.42 14.26
CA ASN A 207 7.81 15.57 13.41
C ASN A 207 8.12 16.97 13.98
N ASP A 208 9.39 17.29 14.19
CA ASP A 208 9.83 18.64 14.42
C ASP A 208 10.01 19.29 13.03
N LYS A 209 9.23 20.34 12.78
CA LYS A 209 9.21 21.06 11.49
C LYS A 209 10.61 21.60 11.16
N PRO A 210 10.96 21.83 9.88
CA PRO A 210 12.31 22.25 9.47
C PRO A 210 12.83 23.54 10.14
N TRP A 211 11.92 24.41 10.57
CA TRP A 211 12.21 25.64 11.33
C TRP A 211 12.39 25.43 12.84
N PHE A 212 12.28 24.20 13.35
CA PHE A 212 12.44 23.87 14.76
C PHE A 212 13.93 23.71 15.13
N THR A 213 14.57 24.86 15.33
CA THR A 213 16.01 24.98 15.56
C THR A 213 16.46 24.34 16.88
N ALA A 214 17.77 24.10 17.04
CA ALA A 214 18.34 23.63 18.32
C ALA A 214 18.05 24.60 19.48
N LYS A 215 17.95 25.90 19.18
CA LYS A 215 17.55 26.94 20.13
C LYS A 215 16.10 26.77 20.59
N LEU A 216 15.17 26.49 19.69
CA LEU A 216 13.77 26.18 20.02
C LEU A 216 13.62 24.91 20.86
N ARG A 217 14.41 23.87 20.59
CA ARG A 217 14.45 22.64 21.40
C ARG A 217 14.91 22.91 22.83
N ARG A 218 15.96 23.71 23.01
CA ARG A 218 16.44 24.14 24.33
C ARG A 218 15.39 24.95 25.08
N LEU A 219 14.79 25.95 24.45
CA LEU A 219 13.75 26.78 25.06
C LEU A 219 12.49 25.98 25.43
N ARG A 220 12.13 24.95 24.64
CA ARG A 220 11.04 24.01 25.00
C ARG A 220 11.38 23.22 26.25
N SER A 221 12.59 22.68 26.33
CA SER A 221 13.05 21.91 27.50
C SER A 221 13.11 22.78 28.76
N GLU A 222 13.58 24.02 28.65
CA GLU A 222 13.60 25.00 29.74
C GLU A 222 12.16 25.34 30.20
N LYS A 223 11.23 25.53 29.27
CA LYS A 223 9.80 25.73 29.58
C LYS A 223 9.17 24.52 30.28
N GLU A 224 9.47 23.30 29.83
CA GLU A 224 8.96 22.06 30.44
C GLU A 224 9.61 21.77 31.81
N ALA A 225 10.87 22.17 32.02
CA ALA A 225 11.52 22.12 33.33
C ALA A 225 10.93 23.15 34.31
N ALA A 226 10.68 24.39 33.85
CA ALA A 226 10.03 25.43 34.65
C ALA A 226 8.56 25.09 34.99
N PHE A 227 7.86 24.37 34.11
CA PHE A 227 6.53 23.83 34.41
C PHE A 227 6.58 22.76 35.51
N ARG A 228 7.57 21.85 35.43
CA ARG A 228 7.75 20.78 36.43
C ARG A 228 8.21 21.29 37.80
N SER A 229 8.91 22.42 37.87
CA SER A 229 9.35 23.01 39.13
C SER A 229 8.26 23.78 39.88
N GLY A 230 7.06 23.97 39.30
CA GLY A 230 5.93 24.66 39.95
C GLY A 230 6.05 26.18 40.08
N ASP A 231 7.18 26.78 39.68
CA ASP A 231 7.44 28.22 39.75
C ASP A 231 6.73 28.96 38.60
N ARG A 232 5.62 29.63 38.93
CA ARG A 232 4.78 30.36 37.96
C ARG A 232 5.52 31.51 37.28
N GLY A 233 6.45 32.18 37.97
CA GLY A 233 7.22 33.29 37.42
C GLY A 233 8.16 32.82 36.31
N LYS A 234 8.97 31.80 36.63
CA LYS A 234 9.91 31.19 35.67
C LYS A 234 9.21 30.56 34.48
N TYR A 235 8.06 29.90 34.70
CA TYR A 235 7.30 29.32 33.60
C TYR A 235 6.76 30.40 32.63
N LYS A 236 6.30 31.54 33.15
CA LYS A 236 5.75 32.64 32.33
C LYS A 236 6.85 33.24 31.43
N GLU A 237 8.04 33.42 31.98
CA GLU A 237 9.19 33.94 31.25
C GLU A 237 9.72 32.94 30.20
N ALA A 238 9.90 31.67 30.57
CA ALA A 238 10.34 30.62 29.63
C ALA A 238 9.31 30.39 28.50
N LYS A 239 8.01 30.51 28.80
CA LYS A 239 6.94 30.45 27.80
C LYS A 239 6.99 31.64 26.84
N TYR A 240 7.28 32.85 27.34
CA TYR A 240 7.41 34.05 26.50
C TYR A 240 8.57 33.91 25.51
N ARG A 241 9.78 33.58 26.01
CA ARG A 241 10.97 33.39 25.19
C ARG A 241 10.80 32.28 24.15
N PHE A 242 10.16 31.17 24.52
CA PHE A 242 9.84 30.10 23.57
C PHE A 242 8.87 30.57 22.48
N SER A 243 7.86 31.38 22.83
CA SER A 243 6.87 31.87 21.87
C SER A 243 7.45 32.92 20.91
N GLU A 244 8.32 33.79 21.40
CA GLU A 244 9.06 34.79 20.61
C GLU A 244 9.97 34.11 19.58
N GLU A 245 10.77 33.14 20.00
CA GLU A 245 11.68 32.42 19.08
C GLU A 245 10.92 31.58 18.05
N LEU A 246 9.73 31.08 18.41
CA LEU A 246 8.87 30.31 17.51
C LEU A 246 8.35 31.19 16.37
N LEU A 247 7.95 32.42 16.68
CA LEU A 247 7.51 33.42 15.70
C LEU A 247 8.64 33.75 14.72
N ILE A 248 9.84 34.03 15.24
CA ILE A 248 11.02 34.37 14.42
C ILE A 248 11.38 33.20 13.50
N SER A 249 11.44 31.98 14.04
CA SER A 249 11.86 30.80 13.27
C SER A 249 10.83 30.37 12.21
N SER A 250 9.54 30.60 12.45
CA SER A 250 8.46 30.22 11.53
C SER A 250 8.29 31.17 10.33
N SER A 251 8.87 32.38 10.39
CA SER A 251 8.70 33.45 9.40
C SER A 251 9.67 33.37 8.19
N SER A 252 10.65 32.45 8.21
CA SER A 252 11.72 32.38 7.18
C SER A 252 11.56 31.25 6.14
N SER A 253 10.34 30.83 5.80
CA SER A 253 10.13 29.81 4.76
C SER A 253 8.91 30.10 3.90
N SER A 254 9.12 30.83 2.80
CA SER A 254 8.16 31.04 1.72
C SER A 254 8.45 30.07 0.57
N TYR A 255 7.47 29.26 0.19
CA TYR A 255 7.42 28.57 -1.10
C TYR A 255 6.05 28.81 -1.75
N THR A 256 6.11 29.30 -2.98
CA THR A 256 5.02 29.54 -3.93
C THR A 256 4.49 28.24 -4.53
N PHE A 257 3.17 28.16 -4.80
CA PHE A 257 2.54 27.09 -5.57
C PHE A 257 1.59 27.70 -6.62
N ILE A 258 1.69 27.18 -7.85
CA ILE A 258 0.92 27.57 -9.05
C ILE A 258 -0.38 26.73 -9.11
N PRO A 259 -1.51 27.26 -9.58
CA PRO A 259 -2.77 26.53 -9.73
C PRO A 259 -2.93 25.91 -11.14
N VAL A 260 -3.62 24.77 -11.24
CA VAL A 260 -4.21 24.27 -12.50
C VAL A 260 -5.65 23.83 -12.23
N LEU A 261 -6.55 24.27 -13.10
CA LEU A 261 -8.02 24.05 -13.11
C LEU A 261 -8.37 22.65 -13.71
N PRO A 262 -9.63 22.18 -13.57
CA PRO A 262 -10.06 20.83 -13.96
C PRO A 262 -10.66 20.79 -15.38
N THR A 263 -10.70 19.61 -15.99
CA THR A 263 -11.53 19.38 -17.19
C THR A 263 -12.05 17.94 -17.26
N GLN A 264 -13.37 17.87 -17.11
CA GLN A 264 -14.42 17.05 -17.75
C GLN A 264 -14.40 15.51 -17.80
N LEU A 265 -15.59 15.01 -17.46
CA LEU A 265 -16.13 13.67 -17.61
C LEU A 265 -16.47 13.38 -19.08
N HIS A 266 -16.13 12.18 -19.55
CA HIS A 266 -16.76 11.57 -20.71
C HIS A 266 -17.48 10.29 -20.29
N THR A 267 -18.79 10.28 -20.52
CA THR A 267 -19.70 9.14 -20.50
C THR A 267 -19.47 8.30 -21.75
N LEU A 268 -19.30 6.98 -21.62
CA LEU A 268 -19.49 6.05 -22.73
C LEU A 268 -20.27 4.81 -22.27
N ALA A 269 -21.10 4.36 -23.21
CA ALA A 269 -22.26 3.51 -23.06
C ALA A 269 -21.96 2.06 -22.64
N THR A 270 -22.98 1.45 -22.04
CA THR A 270 -23.13 0.01 -21.85
C THR A 270 -23.30 -0.71 -23.19
N PRO A 271 -22.70 -1.89 -23.33
CA PRO A 271 -23.34 -2.98 -24.04
C PRO A 271 -23.54 -4.20 -23.13
N HIS A 272 -24.60 -4.94 -23.46
CA HIS A 272 -25.04 -6.19 -22.84
C HIS A 272 -23.92 -7.23 -22.63
N PRO A 273 -24.08 -8.13 -21.64
CA PRO A 273 -23.07 -9.14 -21.32
C PRO A 273 -22.91 -10.14 -22.47
N PRO A 274 -21.68 -10.39 -22.96
CA PRO A 274 -21.40 -11.52 -23.84
C PRO A 274 -21.46 -12.84 -23.04
N PRO A 275 -21.51 -14.00 -23.71
CA PRO A 275 -21.52 -15.31 -23.06
C PRO A 275 -20.31 -15.48 -22.13
N LEU A 276 -20.42 -16.32 -21.09
CA LEU A 276 -19.32 -16.63 -20.15
C LEU A 276 -18.05 -17.07 -20.92
N THR A 277 -17.17 -16.11 -21.22
CA THR A 277 -15.85 -16.34 -21.80
C THR A 277 -14.80 -16.33 -20.69
N SER A 278 -13.79 -17.17 -20.87
CA SER A 278 -12.58 -17.17 -20.06
C SER A 278 -11.94 -15.77 -20.04
N LEU A 279 -11.55 -15.29 -18.87
CA LEU A 279 -10.86 -14.00 -18.71
C LEU A 279 -9.53 -14.03 -19.47
N THR A 280 -9.34 -13.09 -20.39
CA THR A 280 -8.05 -12.83 -21.06
C THR A 280 -7.63 -11.40 -20.81
N ILE A 281 -6.45 -11.22 -20.22
CA ILE A 281 -5.89 -9.92 -19.85
C ILE A 281 -5.15 -9.32 -21.04
N LYS A 282 -5.42 -8.05 -21.35
CA LYS A 282 -4.72 -7.31 -22.40
C LYS A 282 -3.56 -6.50 -21.83
N GLU A 283 -2.48 -6.37 -22.60
CA GLU A 283 -1.29 -5.61 -22.20
C GLU A 283 -1.60 -4.17 -21.82
N GLU A 284 -2.49 -3.53 -22.58
CA GLU A 284 -2.91 -2.16 -22.33
C GLU A 284 -3.62 -2.00 -20.96
N GLU A 285 -4.29 -3.03 -20.46
CA GLU A 285 -4.92 -3.02 -19.13
C GLU A 285 -3.86 -3.07 -18.03
N VAL A 286 -2.86 -3.94 -18.18
CA VAL A 286 -1.69 -4.03 -17.28
C VAL A 286 -0.92 -2.72 -17.27
N ASN A 287 -0.68 -2.13 -18.44
CA ASN A 287 0.04 -0.88 -18.58
C ASN A 287 -0.65 0.29 -17.88
N ARG A 288 -1.96 0.46 -18.12
CA ARG A 288 -2.77 1.48 -17.44
C ARG A 288 -2.75 1.29 -15.93
N LEU A 289 -2.82 0.05 -15.47
CA LEU A 289 -2.84 -0.26 -14.05
C LEU A 289 -1.48 0.07 -13.40
N PHE A 290 -0.36 -0.32 -14.00
CA PHE A 290 0.98 0.04 -13.54
C PHE A 290 1.22 1.55 -13.52
N LYS A 291 0.79 2.29 -14.56
CA LYS A 291 0.91 3.76 -14.59
C LYS A 291 0.12 4.46 -13.47
N ARG A 292 -0.94 3.83 -12.97
CA ARG A 292 -1.79 4.37 -11.88
C ARG A 292 -1.32 3.98 -10.48
N LEU A 293 -0.30 3.13 -10.34
CA LEU A 293 0.21 2.72 -9.05
C LEU A 293 0.67 3.91 -8.21
N ASN A 294 0.38 3.84 -6.90
CA ASN A 294 0.86 4.81 -5.92
C ASN A 294 2.27 4.40 -5.48
N THR A 295 3.26 5.17 -5.94
CA THR A 295 4.69 4.91 -5.73
C THR A 295 5.12 4.99 -4.26
N ARG A 296 4.27 5.51 -3.36
CA ARG A 296 4.55 5.61 -1.92
C ARG A 296 4.09 4.39 -1.12
N LYS A 297 3.45 3.40 -1.74
CA LYS A 297 3.06 2.16 -1.07
C LYS A 297 4.29 1.28 -0.80
N ALA A 298 4.21 0.48 0.26
CA ALA A 298 5.26 -0.48 0.61
C ALA A 298 5.29 -1.66 -0.38
N THR A 299 6.48 -2.22 -0.58
CA THR A 299 6.77 -3.43 -1.36
C THR A 299 6.30 -4.70 -0.65
N GLY A 300 5.98 -5.74 -1.41
CA GLY A 300 5.74 -7.08 -0.87
C GLY A 300 7.04 -7.84 -0.58
N PRO A 301 6.94 -9.13 -0.21
CA PRO A 301 8.10 -10.01 -0.01
C PRO A 301 8.94 -10.23 -1.27
N ASP A 302 8.33 -10.10 -2.45
CA ASP A 302 8.96 -10.10 -3.77
C ASP A 302 9.86 -8.89 -4.03
N SER A 303 9.81 -7.89 -3.15
CA SER A 303 10.62 -6.66 -3.20
C SER A 303 10.46 -5.79 -4.45
N VAL A 304 9.52 -6.13 -5.35
CA VAL A 304 9.18 -5.33 -6.53
C VAL A 304 8.41 -4.07 -6.12
N SER A 305 8.99 -2.89 -6.40
CA SER A 305 8.38 -1.62 -5.97
C SER A 305 7.30 -1.08 -6.91
N PRO A 306 6.26 -0.41 -6.36
CA PRO A 306 5.25 0.27 -7.17
C PRO A 306 5.85 1.44 -7.96
N SER A 307 6.98 1.99 -7.51
CA SER A 307 7.69 3.04 -8.23
C SER A 307 8.30 2.49 -9.51
N LEU A 308 9.00 1.36 -9.42
CA LEU A 308 9.63 0.71 -10.57
C LEU A 308 8.57 0.29 -11.60
N LEU A 309 7.52 -0.42 -11.16
CA LEU A 309 6.43 -0.85 -12.05
C LEU A 309 5.82 0.33 -12.82
N LYS A 310 5.66 1.49 -12.17
CA LYS A 310 5.12 2.68 -12.80
C LYS A 310 6.07 3.32 -13.83
N HIS A 311 7.36 3.43 -13.52
CA HIS A 311 8.33 4.06 -14.42
C HIS A 311 8.69 3.16 -15.61
N CYS A 312 8.72 1.85 -15.39
CA CYS A 312 9.03 0.83 -16.39
C CYS A 312 7.77 0.16 -16.96
N ALA A 313 6.60 0.79 -16.83
CA ALA A 313 5.31 0.18 -17.20
C ALA A 313 5.30 -0.31 -18.64
N ASN A 314 5.82 0.48 -19.59
CA ASN A 314 5.82 0.10 -21.00
C ASN A 314 6.69 -1.14 -21.29
N GLN A 315 7.78 -1.32 -20.55
CA GLN A 315 8.69 -2.46 -20.72
C GLN A 315 8.19 -3.71 -20.00
N LEU A 316 7.54 -3.54 -18.85
CA LEU A 316 7.12 -4.65 -17.98
C LEU A 316 5.70 -5.15 -18.27
N SER A 317 4.85 -4.35 -18.92
CA SER A 317 3.48 -4.77 -19.22
C SER A 317 3.40 -6.01 -20.10
N PRO A 318 4.18 -6.14 -21.21
CA PRO A 318 4.15 -7.37 -22.01
C PRO A 318 4.49 -8.62 -21.20
N VAL A 319 5.57 -8.53 -20.39
CA VAL A 319 6.05 -9.63 -19.55
C VAL A 319 5.00 -10.06 -18.52
N PHE A 320 4.45 -9.12 -17.76
CA PHE A 320 3.43 -9.47 -16.75
C PHE A 320 2.09 -9.88 -17.37
N THR A 321 1.78 -9.43 -18.59
CA THR A 321 0.58 -9.90 -19.31
C THR A 321 0.69 -11.37 -19.66
N ASP A 322 1.86 -11.79 -20.15
CA ASP A 322 2.18 -13.18 -20.45
C ASP A 322 2.10 -14.05 -19.18
N ILE A 323 2.72 -13.60 -18.08
CA ILE A 323 2.64 -14.29 -16.77
C ILE A 323 1.19 -14.41 -16.29
N PHE A 324 0.39 -13.34 -16.37
CA PHE A 324 -1.00 -13.35 -15.88
C PHE A 324 -1.90 -14.26 -16.72
N ASN A 325 -1.79 -14.22 -18.04
CA ASN A 325 -2.59 -15.10 -18.90
C ASN A 325 -2.16 -16.57 -18.74
N THR A 326 -0.86 -16.86 -18.68
CA THR A 326 -0.36 -18.21 -18.40
C THR A 326 -0.88 -18.73 -17.05
N SER A 327 -0.90 -17.87 -16.02
CA SER A 327 -1.48 -18.20 -14.72
C SER A 327 -2.98 -18.54 -14.80
N LEU A 328 -3.76 -17.75 -15.54
CA LEU A 328 -5.20 -18.01 -15.74
C LEU A 328 -5.46 -19.30 -16.53
N GLU A 329 -4.69 -19.54 -17.59
CA GLU A 329 -4.80 -20.73 -18.44
C GLU A 329 -4.45 -22.02 -17.70
N THR A 330 -3.37 -21.99 -16.91
CA THR A 330 -2.91 -23.12 -16.10
C THR A 330 -3.65 -23.28 -14.78
N CYS A 331 -4.50 -22.32 -14.41
CA CYS A 331 -5.16 -22.23 -13.10
C CYS A 331 -4.18 -22.24 -11.91
N HIS A 332 -2.94 -21.77 -12.12
CA HIS A 332 -1.85 -21.80 -11.13
C HIS A 332 -1.34 -20.38 -10.84
N VAL A 333 -1.28 -20.00 -9.57
CA VAL A 333 -0.73 -18.72 -9.11
C VAL A 333 0.73 -18.91 -8.69
N PRO A 334 1.67 -18.10 -9.22
CA PRO A 334 3.07 -18.18 -8.86
C PRO A 334 3.33 -18.13 -7.34
N ALA A 335 4.19 -19.01 -6.83
CA ALA A 335 4.49 -19.16 -5.41
C ALA A 335 5.03 -17.86 -4.77
N CYS A 336 5.84 -17.08 -5.50
CA CYS A 336 6.35 -15.80 -5.04
C CYS A 336 5.22 -14.78 -4.78
N PHE A 337 4.08 -14.90 -5.47
CA PHE A 337 2.89 -14.08 -5.26
C PHE A 337 2.01 -14.56 -4.08
N LYS A 338 2.16 -15.82 -3.66
CA LYS A 338 1.43 -16.43 -2.54
C LYS A 338 2.05 -16.18 -1.17
N THR A 339 3.23 -15.56 -1.11
CA THR A 339 3.92 -15.20 0.14
C THR A 339 3.51 -13.81 0.65
N SER A 340 3.33 -13.66 1.97
CA SER A 340 2.95 -12.38 2.60
C SER A 340 3.73 -12.06 3.87
N ALA A 341 3.99 -10.77 4.10
CA ALA A 341 4.57 -10.29 5.36
C ALA A 341 3.49 -9.68 6.26
N ILE A 342 3.27 -10.26 7.43
CA ILE A 342 2.32 -9.76 8.42
C ILE A 342 2.96 -8.62 9.21
N VAL A 343 2.37 -7.43 9.13
CA VAL A 343 2.77 -6.25 9.88
C VAL A 343 1.72 -5.96 10.95
N PRO A 344 2.02 -6.16 12.24
CA PRO A 344 1.09 -5.86 13.32
C PRO A 344 0.87 -4.34 13.48
N VAL A 345 -0.36 -3.88 13.26
CA VAL A 345 -0.75 -2.47 13.41
C VAL A 345 -1.59 -2.28 14.68
N PRO A 346 -1.20 -1.38 15.61
CA PRO A 346 -2.00 -1.04 16.79
C PRO A 346 -3.45 -0.65 16.46
N LYS A 347 -4.45 -1.35 17.02
CA LYS A 347 -5.87 -0.96 16.99
C LYS A 347 -6.18 0.18 17.96
N LYS A 348 -5.44 0.25 19.06
CA LYS A 348 -5.62 1.24 20.14
C LYS A 348 -4.28 1.80 20.61
N THR A 349 -4.31 2.97 21.25
CA THR A 349 -3.11 3.71 21.67
C THR A 349 -2.32 3.00 22.77
N LYS A 350 -3.01 2.41 23.75
CA LYS A 350 -2.39 1.62 24.83
C LYS A 350 -2.61 0.14 24.58
N ILE A 351 -1.56 -0.55 24.18
CA ILE A 351 -1.58 -2.00 23.93
C ILE A 351 -1.53 -2.74 25.27
N THR A 352 -2.42 -3.71 25.43
CA THR A 352 -2.54 -4.57 26.62
C THR A 352 -2.37 -6.05 26.31
N GLY A 353 -2.55 -6.45 25.04
CA GLY A 353 -2.31 -7.81 24.59
C GLY A 353 -2.25 -7.91 23.07
N LEU A 354 -1.99 -9.12 22.54
CA LEU A 354 -1.80 -9.35 21.10
C LEU A 354 -3.06 -9.05 20.27
N ASN A 355 -4.26 -9.26 20.84
CA ASN A 355 -5.54 -8.97 20.19
C ASN A 355 -5.76 -7.47 19.89
N ASP A 356 -4.95 -6.60 20.50
CA ASP A 356 -4.96 -5.17 20.23
C ASP A 356 -4.21 -4.79 18.95
N TYR A 357 -3.59 -5.75 18.26
CA TYR A 357 -3.01 -5.56 16.93
C TYR A 357 -3.96 -6.05 15.84
N ARG A 358 -3.92 -5.39 14.69
CA ARG A 358 -4.46 -5.89 13.43
C ARG A 358 -3.30 -6.46 12.61
N PRO A 359 -3.34 -7.74 12.22
CA PRO A 359 -2.31 -8.34 11.37
C PRO A 359 -2.55 -7.91 9.91
N VAL A 360 -1.83 -6.90 9.43
CA VAL A 360 -1.95 -6.47 8.03
C VAL A 360 -1.01 -7.28 7.15
N ALA A 361 -1.57 -8.02 6.18
CA ALA A 361 -0.81 -8.79 5.21
C ALA A 361 -0.30 -7.89 4.07
N LEU A 362 1.02 -7.77 3.99
CA LEU A 362 1.70 -7.11 2.90
C LEU A 362 2.05 -8.14 1.82
N THR A 363 1.23 -8.16 0.77
CA THR A 363 1.43 -9.01 -0.43
C THR A 363 2.12 -8.25 -1.56
N SER A 364 2.64 -9.01 -2.54
CA SER A 364 3.23 -8.53 -3.78
C SER A 364 2.36 -7.44 -4.45
N VAL A 365 3.02 -6.38 -4.91
CA VAL A 365 2.35 -5.31 -5.67
C VAL A 365 1.90 -5.80 -7.04
N VAL A 366 2.67 -6.71 -7.64
CA VAL A 366 2.32 -7.39 -8.89
C VAL A 366 1.10 -8.27 -8.68
N MET A 367 1.07 -9.09 -7.61
CA MET A 367 -0.11 -9.89 -7.30
C MET A 367 -1.35 -9.02 -7.09
N LYS A 368 -1.24 -7.93 -6.32
CA LYS A 368 -2.35 -6.98 -6.13
C LYS A 368 -2.85 -6.38 -7.45
N SER A 369 -1.94 -6.18 -8.39
CA SER A 369 -2.24 -5.69 -9.74
C SER A 369 -3.06 -6.72 -10.52
N PHE A 370 -2.66 -7.99 -10.45
CA PHE A 370 -3.39 -9.11 -11.04
C PHE A 370 -4.76 -9.30 -10.39
N GLU A 371 -4.82 -9.28 -9.06
CA GLU A 371 -6.07 -9.33 -8.28
C GLU A 371 -7.07 -8.25 -8.71
N CYS A 372 -6.62 -7.03 -9.07
CA CYS A 372 -7.51 -5.96 -9.52
C CYS A 372 -8.20 -6.29 -10.86
N LEU A 373 -7.49 -6.96 -11.78
CA LEU A 373 -8.02 -7.37 -13.08
C LEU A 373 -9.04 -8.50 -12.90
N VAL A 374 -8.69 -9.52 -12.10
CA VAL A 374 -9.60 -10.62 -11.75
C VAL A 374 -10.82 -10.11 -10.97
N LEU A 375 -10.65 -9.14 -10.07
CA LEU A 375 -11.74 -8.55 -9.30
C LEU A 375 -12.79 -7.90 -10.22
N SER A 376 -12.35 -7.19 -11.26
CA SER A 376 -13.27 -6.55 -12.21
C SER A 376 -14.15 -7.60 -12.89
N TYR A 377 -13.53 -8.64 -13.43
CA TYR A 377 -14.23 -9.75 -14.08
C TYR A 377 -15.20 -10.47 -13.13
N LEU A 378 -14.75 -10.80 -11.92
CA LEU A 378 -15.60 -11.48 -10.93
C LEU A 378 -16.80 -10.63 -10.52
N LYS A 379 -16.63 -9.32 -10.37
CA LYS A 379 -17.75 -8.42 -10.06
C LYS A 379 -18.79 -8.43 -11.18
N ASP A 380 -18.36 -8.37 -12.43
CA ASP A 380 -19.27 -8.33 -13.58
C ASP A 380 -20.16 -9.57 -13.65
N ILE A 381 -19.63 -10.75 -13.29
CA ILE A 381 -20.41 -12.01 -13.30
C ILE A 381 -21.19 -12.27 -12.00
N THR A 382 -20.71 -11.79 -10.84
CA THR A 382 -21.30 -12.17 -9.53
C THR A 382 -22.16 -11.10 -8.86
N ASP A 383 -22.00 -9.80 -9.18
CA ASP A 383 -22.74 -8.74 -8.48
C ASP A 383 -24.28 -8.87 -8.59
N PRO A 384 -24.88 -9.35 -9.70
CA PRO A 384 -26.31 -9.62 -9.78
C PRO A 384 -26.78 -10.77 -8.87
N LEU A 385 -25.88 -11.68 -8.50
CA LEU A 385 -26.16 -12.91 -7.75
C LEU A 385 -25.97 -12.73 -6.23
N LEU A 386 -25.38 -11.60 -5.82
CA LEU A 386 -25.20 -11.29 -4.41
C LEU A 386 -26.53 -10.96 -3.74
N ASP A 387 -26.67 -11.44 -2.51
CA ASP A 387 -27.78 -11.09 -1.62
C ASP A 387 -28.10 -9.58 -1.66
N PRO A 388 -29.35 -9.18 -1.93
CA PRO A 388 -29.78 -7.77 -1.88
C PRO A 388 -29.50 -7.07 -0.55
N LEU A 389 -29.46 -7.84 0.56
CA LEU A 389 -29.16 -7.34 1.91
C LEU A 389 -27.65 -7.43 2.28
N GLN A 390 -26.78 -7.73 1.30
CA GLN A 390 -25.34 -7.49 1.39
C GLN A 390 -25.03 -6.07 0.91
N PHE A 391 -24.51 -5.23 1.80
CA PHE A 391 -24.24 -3.82 1.51
C PHE A 391 -22.76 -3.51 1.28
N ALA A 392 -21.85 -4.23 1.93
CA ALA A 392 -20.43 -3.96 1.79
C ALA A 392 -19.89 -4.39 0.42
N TYR A 393 -18.86 -3.67 -0.04
CA TYR A 393 -18.09 -3.96 -1.26
C TYR A 393 -18.88 -3.95 -2.59
N ARG A 394 -20.15 -3.51 -2.55
CA ARG A 394 -21.01 -3.34 -3.71
C ARG A 394 -21.02 -1.89 -4.18
N THR A 395 -21.17 -1.70 -5.49
CA THR A 395 -21.30 -0.38 -6.09
C THR A 395 -22.64 0.23 -5.66
N ASN A 396 -22.67 1.54 -5.40
CA ASN A 396 -23.88 2.29 -5.00
C ASN A 396 -24.56 1.78 -3.71
N ARG A 397 -23.82 1.10 -2.83
CA ARG A 397 -24.25 0.73 -1.48
C ARG A 397 -23.31 1.37 -0.47
N SER A 398 -23.88 1.96 0.57
CA SER A 398 -23.15 2.62 1.65
C SER A 398 -23.58 2.10 3.00
N VAL A 399 -22.80 2.44 4.03
CA VAL A 399 -23.16 2.22 5.44
C VAL A 399 -24.53 2.82 5.75
N ASP A 400 -24.78 4.04 5.27
CA ASP A 400 -26.06 4.73 5.47
C ASP A 400 -27.23 3.95 4.86
N ASN A 401 -27.05 3.29 3.72
CA ASN A 401 -28.11 2.46 3.13
C ASN A 401 -28.44 1.25 4.03
N ALA A 402 -27.43 0.59 4.61
CA ALA A 402 -27.64 -0.55 5.49
C ALA A 402 -28.38 -0.14 6.77
N VAL A 403 -27.96 0.97 7.40
CA VAL A 403 -28.59 1.47 8.62
C VAL A 403 -30.02 1.97 8.34
N ASN A 404 -30.23 2.72 7.26
CA ASN A 404 -31.57 3.17 6.88
C ASN A 404 -32.50 2.00 6.55
N MET A 405 -32.00 0.96 5.88
CA MET A 405 -32.82 -0.22 5.55
C MET A 405 -33.19 -1.02 6.81
N ALA A 406 -32.26 -1.18 7.75
CA ALA A 406 -32.55 -1.78 9.05
C ALA A 406 -33.66 -1.02 9.78
N LEU A 407 -33.52 0.31 9.90
CA LEU A 407 -34.50 1.17 10.56
C LEU A 407 -35.84 1.17 9.84
N HIS A 408 -35.84 1.14 8.51
CA HIS A 408 -37.06 1.06 7.73
C HIS A 408 -37.87 -0.19 8.07
N PHE A 409 -37.24 -1.38 8.09
CA PHE A 409 -37.93 -2.61 8.48
C PHE A 409 -38.46 -2.57 9.91
N ILE A 410 -37.67 -2.03 10.84
CA ILE A 410 -38.05 -1.92 12.25
C ILE A 410 -39.24 -0.97 12.41
N LEU A 411 -39.12 0.27 11.92
CA LEU A 411 -40.15 1.30 12.08
C LEU A 411 -41.45 0.92 11.37
N GLN A 412 -41.38 0.39 10.15
CA GLN A 412 -42.56 -0.06 9.41
C GLN A 412 -43.32 -1.16 10.16
N HIS A 413 -42.61 -2.07 10.83
CA HIS A 413 -43.24 -3.14 11.61
C HIS A 413 -43.87 -2.62 12.91
N LEU A 414 -43.21 -1.65 13.55
CA LEU A 414 -43.66 -1.03 14.81
C LEU A 414 -44.94 -0.19 14.64
N ASP A 415 -45.32 0.17 13.42
CA ASP A 415 -46.62 0.81 13.15
C ASP A 415 -47.81 -0.15 13.36
N SER A 416 -47.56 -1.46 13.43
CA SER A 416 -48.59 -2.46 13.69
C SER A 416 -48.86 -2.63 15.19
N PRO A 417 -50.13 -2.69 15.66
CA PRO A 417 -50.44 -2.94 17.06
C PRO A 417 -49.87 -4.28 17.56
N GLY A 418 -49.41 -4.31 18.81
CA GLY A 418 -48.91 -5.54 19.44
C GLY A 418 -47.53 -6.00 18.98
N SER A 419 -46.88 -5.27 18.05
CA SER A 419 -45.60 -5.63 17.47
C SER A 419 -44.39 -5.06 18.23
N TYR A 420 -43.23 -5.70 18.06
CA TYR A 420 -41.93 -5.23 18.50
C TYR A 420 -40.81 -5.82 17.63
N ALA A 421 -39.59 -5.31 17.75
CA ALA A 421 -38.44 -5.82 17.00
C ALA A 421 -37.31 -6.28 17.94
N ARG A 422 -36.69 -7.41 17.62
CA ARG A 422 -35.45 -7.89 18.24
C ARG A 422 -34.32 -7.81 17.23
N ILE A 423 -33.16 -7.29 17.63
CA ILE A 423 -32.01 -7.05 16.76
C ILE A 423 -30.82 -7.75 17.38
N LEU A 424 -30.28 -8.74 16.69
CA LEU A 424 -29.05 -9.45 17.07
C LEU A 424 -27.89 -8.91 16.22
N PHE A 425 -26.94 -8.26 16.87
CA PHE A 425 -25.69 -7.83 16.25
C PHE A 425 -24.65 -8.92 16.43
N VAL A 426 -24.36 -9.65 15.37
CA VAL A 426 -23.46 -10.81 15.36
C VAL A 426 -22.04 -10.37 15.05
N ASP A 427 -21.08 -10.81 15.88
CA ASP A 427 -19.65 -10.63 15.65
C ASP A 427 -19.00 -12.00 15.38
N PHE A 428 -18.13 -12.07 14.38
CA PHE A 428 -17.36 -13.27 14.08
C PHE A 428 -15.94 -13.19 14.66
N SER A 429 -15.48 -14.31 15.21
CA SER A 429 -14.07 -14.47 15.58
C SER A 429 -13.21 -14.59 14.32
N SER A 430 -12.56 -13.49 13.95
CA SER A 430 -11.56 -13.47 12.89
C SER A 430 -12.06 -13.94 11.50
N ALA A 431 -13.24 -13.45 11.09
CA ALA A 431 -13.98 -13.87 9.89
C ALA A 431 -13.13 -14.21 8.66
N PHE A 432 -12.31 -13.28 8.17
CA PHE A 432 -11.50 -13.50 6.95
C PHE A 432 -10.51 -14.67 7.04
N ASN A 433 -10.04 -15.02 8.24
CA ASN A 433 -9.07 -16.11 8.44
C ASN A 433 -9.74 -17.49 8.43
N THR A 434 -11.07 -17.55 8.45
CA THR A 434 -11.85 -18.78 8.57
C THR A 434 -12.30 -19.39 7.24
N ILE A 435 -12.16 -18.64 6.13
CA ILE A 435 -12.55 -19.10 4.79
C ILE A 435 -11.84 -20.41 4.47
N ILE A 436 -12.59 -21.47 4.18
CA ILE A 436 -12.04 -22.73 3.69
C ILE A 436 -12.06 -22.69 2.15
N PRO A 437 -10.90 -22.82 1.47
CA PRO A 437 -10.84 -22.74 0.01
C PRO A 437 -11.76 -23.75 -0.71
N ALA A 438 -11.85 -24.98 -0.20
CA ALA A 438 -12.74 -26.01 -0.76
C ALA A 438 -14.22 -25.61 -0.69
N LEU A 439 -14.70 -25.12 0.47
CA LEU A 439 -16.08 -24.67 0.62
C LEU A 439 -16.38 -23.43 -0.24
N LEU A 440 -15.40 -22.53 -0.37
CA LEU A 440 -15.55 -21.37 -1.27
C LEU A 440 -15.68 -21.82 -2.73
N LYS A 441 -14.89 -22.82 -3.17
CA LYS A 441 -14.97 -23.37 -4.52
C LYS A 441 -16.38 -23.87 -4.83
N ASP A 442 -16.98 -24.65 -3.93
CA ASP A 442 -18.33 -25.18 -4.11
C ASP A 442 -19.38 -24.06 -4.22
N LYS A 443 -19.24 -23.00 -3.42
CA LYS A 443 -20.13 -21.83 -3.48
C LYS A 443 -19.95 -21.03 -4.77
N LEU A 444 -18.72 -20.87 -5.25
CA LEU A 444 -18.45 -20.19 -6.52
C LEU A 444 -19.07 -20.97 -7.70
N PHE A 445 -18.99 -22.30 -7.65
CA PHE A 445 -19.64 -23.17 -8.62
C PHE A 445 -21.16 -22.99 -8.61
N GLN A 446 -21.80 -22.94 -7.43
CA GLN A 446 -23.24 -22.65 -7.30
C GLN A 446 -23.64 -21.26 -7.83
N LEU A 447 -22.70 -20.31 -7.86
CA LEU A 447 -22.90 -18.96 -8.41
C LEU A 447 -22.56 -18.89 -9.92
N ASN A 448 -22.40 -20.04 -10.59
CA ASN A 448 -22.06 -20.14 -12.01
C ASN A 448 -20.74 -19.43 -12.38
N VAL A 449 -19.78 -19.35 -11.45
CA VAL A 449 -18.42 -18.90 -11.78
C VAL A 449 -17.73 -20.01 -12.58
N PRO A 450 -17.03 -19.70 -13.70
CA PRO A 450 -16.35 -20.72 -14.50
C PRO A 450 -15.42 -21.62 -13.69
N ASP A 451 -15.35 -22.91 -14.03
CA ASP A 451 -14.52 -23.91 -13.31
C ASP A 451 -13.03 -23.56 -13.27
N SER A 452 -12.50 -22.99 -14.36
CA SER A 452 -11.11 -22.52 -14.42
C SER A 452 -10.87 -21.40 -13.42
N MET A 453 -11.78 -20.43 -13.33
CA MET A 453 -11.70 -19.34 -12.36
C MET A 453 -11.85 -19.84 -10.92
N CYS A 454 -12.78 -20.78 -10.68
CA CYS A 454 -12.91 -21.43 -9.37
C CYS A 454 -11.62 -22.14 -8.95
N SER A 455 -10.96 -22.83 -9.90
CA SER A 455 -9.69 -23.52 -9.67
C SER A 455 -8.55 -22.55 -9.41
N TRP A 456 -8.44 -21.47 -10.19
CA TRP A 456 -7.46 -20.41 -9.99
C TRP A 456 -7.64 -19.71 -8.63
N ILE A 457 -8.87 -19.40 -8.21
CA ILE A 457 -9.15 -18.82 -6.88
C ILE A 457 -8.80 -19.81 -5.77
N THR A 458 -9.05 -21.10 -5.98
CA THR A 458 -8.66 -22.15 -5.03
C THR A 458 -7.13 -22.15 -4.88
N ASP A 459 -6.37 -22.19 -5.99
CA ASP A 459 -4.91 -22.15 -5.95
C ASP A 459 -4.38 -20.86 -5.29
N PHE A 460 -5.00 -19.70 -5.60
CA PHE A 460 -4.68 -18.41 -4.98
C PHE A 460 -4.76 -18.44 -3.45
N LEU A 461 -5.69 -19.23 -2.88
CA LEU A 461 -5.90 -19.34 -1.43
C LEU A 461 -5.14 -20.51 -0.78
N THR A 462 -4.65 -21.49 -1.56
CA THR A 462 -3.93 -22.66 -1.05
C THR A 462 -2.41 -22.51 -1.11
N ASP A 463 -1.69 -23.31 -0.30
CA ASP A 463 -0.23 -23.28 -0.14
C ASP A 463 0.36 -21.86 0.03
N ARG A 464 -0.37 -21.01 0.74
CA ARG A 464 0.10 -19.67 1.04
C ARG A 464 1.07 -19.72 2.22
N ARG A 465 2.05 -18.81 2.18
CA ARG A 465 3.05 -18.67 3.24
C ARG A 465 3.04 -17.28 3.82
N GLN A 466 3.28 -17.16 5.11
CA GLN A 466 3.37 -15.88 5.79
C GLN A 466 4.45 -15.86 6.86
N PHE A 467 4.98 -14.68 7.15
CA PHE A 467 5.88 -14.44 8.27
C PHE A 467 5.56 -13.10 8.92
N VAL A 468 5.87 -12.93 10.20
CA VAL A 468 5.66 -11.66 10.92
C VAL A 468 6.89 -10.77 10.79
N ARG A 469 6.68 -9.48 10.52
CA ARG A 469 7.74 -8.48 10.47
C ARG A 469 7.50 -7.34 11.45
N LEU A 470 8.46 -7.13 12.36
CA LEU A 470 8.47 -6.08 13.36
C LEU A 470 9.77 -5.27 13.26
N GLY A 471 9.70 -4.13 12.58
CA GLY A 471 10.89 -3.33 12.28
C GLY A 471 11.87 -4.11 11.41
N THR A 472 13.06 -4.39 11.95
CA THR A 472 14.11 -5.18 11.31
C THR A 472 14.03 -6.68 11.61
N HIS A 473 13.16 -7.10 12.53
CA HIS A 473 13.02 -8.50 12.92
C HIS A 473 11.95 -9.19 12.07
N VAL A 474 12.26 -10.41 11.66
CA VAL A 474 11.44 -11.26 10.80
C VAL A 474 11.32 -12.63 11.48
N SER A 475 10.11 -13.18 11.55
CA SER A 475 9.88 -14.54 12.07
C SER A 475 10.19 -15.61 11.02
N ASP A 476 10.16 -16.86 11.45
CA ASP A 476 10.14 -17.99 10.53
C ASP A 476 8.89 -17.95 9.65
N LEU A 477 9.00 -18.60 8.48
CA LEU A 477 7.94 -18.74 7.51
C LEU A 477 6.95 -19.84 7.96
N GLN A 478 5.66 -19.54 7.88
CA GLN A 478 4.59 -20.46 8.26
C GLN A 478 3.60 -20.64 7.10
N HIS A 479 3.14 -21.87 6.90
CA HIS A 479 2.07 -22.18 5.94
C HIS A 479 0.70 -21.85 6.53
N ILE A 480 -0.20 -21.36 5.68
CA ILE A 480 -1.62 -21.16 6.00
C ILE A 480 -2.47 -22.04 5.08
N SER A 481 -3.40 -22.77 5.69
CA SER A 481 -4.33 -23.67 5.00
C SER A 481 -5.74 -23.08 4.86
N THR A 482 -6.04 -22.01 5.60
CA THR A 482 -7.34 -21.35 5.61
C THR A 482 -7.19 -19.84 5.60
N GLY A 483 -8.27 -19.17 5.19
CA GLY A 483 -8.42 -17.74 5.23
C GLY A 483 -8.00 -17.04 3.94
N SER A 484 -8.37 -15.77 3.87
CA SER A 484 -7.90 -14.86 2.84
C SER A 484 -7.12 -13.71 3.49
N PRO A 485 -5.93 -13.34 2.97
CA PRO A 485 -5.05 -12.40 3.66
C PRO A 485 -5.68 -11.01 3.88
N GLN A 486 -5.57 -10.49 5.10
CA GLN A 486 -6.07 -9.14 5.43
C GLN A 486 -5.23 -8.05 4.75
N GLY A 487 -5.73 -7.51 3.63
CA GLY A 487 -5.01 -6.52 2.82
C GLY A 487 -4.81 -6.93 1.35
N CYS A 488 -5.26 -8.13 0.99
CA CYS A 488 -5.48 -8.53 -0.40
C CYS A 488 -6.68 -7.79 -1.01
N VAL A 489 -6.65 -7.65 -2.34
CA VAL A 489 -7.66 -6.93 -3.12
C VAL A 489 -8.90 -7.80 -3.34
N LEU A 490 -8.73 -9.12 -3.52
CA LEU A 490 -9.84 -10.05 -3.74
C LEU A 490 -10.58 -10.45 -2.45
N SER A 491 -9.91 -10.46 -1.29
CA SER A 491 -10.46 -10.99 -0.03
C SER A 491 -11.85 -10.44 0.34
N PRO A 492 -12.12 -9.12 0.22
CA PRO A 492 -13.44 -8.56 0.48
C PRO A 492 -14.58 -9.17 -0.35
N LEU A 493 -14.35 -9.36 -1.66
CA LEU A 493 -15.35 -9.95 -2.55
C LEU A 493 -15.49 -11.44 -2.25
N LEU A 494 -14.39 -12.17 -2.07
CA LEU A 494 -14.43 -13.60 -1.76
C LEU A 494 -15.20 -13.89 -0.46
N PHE A 495 -15.05 -13.05 0.57
CA PHE A 495 -15.85 -13.17 1.79
C PHE A 495 -17.36 -12.90 1.54
N SER A 496 -17.67 -11.90 0.72
CA SER A 496 -19.07 -11.61 0.32
C SER A 496 -19.70 -12.80 -0.42
N LEU A 497 -18.97 -13.41 -1.34
CA LEU A 497 -19.42 -14.60 -2.07
C LEU A 497 -19.56 -15.81 -1.13
N TYR A 498 -18.62 -15.99 -0.20
CA TYR A 498 -18.67 -17.06 0.81
C TYR A 498 -19.94 -17.02 1.66
N THR A 499 -20.36 -15.81 2.05
CA THR A 499 -21.52 -15.54 2.90
C THR A 499 -22.81 -15.24 2.13
N THR A 500 -22.80 -15.31 0.79
CA THR A 500 -23.97 -14.92 -0.01
C THR A 500 -25.20 -15.80 0.29
N SER A 501 -24.98 -17.11 0.48
CA SER A 501 -26.03 -18.08 0.83
C SER A 501 -26.55 -17.95 2.27
N CYS A 502 -25.93 -17.10 3.11
CA CYS A 502 -26.41 -16.82 4.46
C CYS A 502 -27.51 -15.78 4.38
N THR A 503 -28.74 -16.23 4.12
CA THR A 503 -29.95 -15.40 4.04
C THR A 503 -30.96 -15.86 5.09
N SER A 504 -31.99 -15.07 5.37
CA SER A 504 -33.10 -15.53 6.23
C SER A 504 -34.04 -16.47 5.48
N GLY A 505 -34.58 -17.48 6.17
CA GLY A 505 -35.59 -18.39 5.63
C GLY A 505 -37.02 -17.92 5.83
N HIS A 506 -37.24 -16.89 6.64
CA HIS A 506 -38.57 -16.44 7.06
C HIS A 506 -38.82 -14.95 6.77
N GLN A 507 -40.02 -14.61 6.33
CA GLN A 507 -40.38 -13.24 5.90
C GLN A 507 -40.27 -12.19 7.01
N SER A 508 -40.54 -12.58 8.25
CA SER A 508 -40.45 -11.70 9.43
C SER A 508 -39.02 -11.53 9.94
N ILE A 509 -38.03 -12.19 9.32
CA ILE A 509 -36.63 -12.07 9.70
C ILE A 509 -35.85 -11.42 8.57
N LYS A 510 -35.08 -10.37 8.90
CA LYS A 510 -34.19 -9.69 7.95
C LYS A 510 -32.75 -9.90 8.38
N LEU A 511 -31.94 -10.48 7.51
CA LEU A 511 -30.52 -10.71 7.74
C LEU A 511 -29.73 -9.72 6.88
N LEU A 512 -29.16 -8.71 7.51
CA LEU A 512 -28.36 -7.69 6.84
C LEU A 512 -26.87 -7.99 7.04
N LYS A 513 -26.08 -7.77 6.00
CA LYS A 513 -24.63 -8.00 6.03
C LYS A 513 -23.89 -6.76 5.56
N PHE A 514 -22.84 -6.40 6.29
CA PHE A 514 -21.87 -5.40 5.89
C PHE A 514 -20.47 -5.96 6.15
N ALA A 515 -19.92 -6.64 5.14
CA ALA A 515 -18.69 -7.42 5.28
C ALA A 515 -18.91 -8.50 6.34
N ASP A 516 -18.07 -8.55 7.38
CA ASP A 516 -18.21 -9.46 8.51
C ASP A 516 -19.30 -9.05 9.51
N ASP A 517 -19.69 -7.78 9.57
CA ASP A 517 -20.79 -7.33 10.44
C ASP A 517 -22.12 -7.92 9.93
N THR A 518 -22.74 -8.80 10.72
CA THR A 518 -24.03 -9.42 10.39
C THR A 518 -25.08 -9.03 11.43
N THR A 519 -26.25 -8.60 10.96
CA THR A 519 -27.35 -8.15 11.82
C THR A 519 -28.62 -8.93 11.48
N LEU A 520 -29.15 -9.64 12.46
CA LEU A 520 -30.43 -10.36 12.34
C LEU A 520 -31.54 -9.54 13.02
N ILE A 521 -32.56 -9.17 12.26
CA ILE A 521 -33.71 -8.40 12.75
C ILE A 521 -34.93 -9.32 12.75
N GLY A 522 -35.45 -9.64 13.92
CA GLY A 522 -36.73 -10.34 14.10
C GLY A 522 -37.87 -9.34 14.27
N LEU A 523 -38.84 -9.39 13.36
CA LEU A 523 -40.07 -8.61 13.40
C LEU A 523 -41.14 -9.44 14.09
N ILE A 524 -41.41 -9.16 15.36
CA ILE A 524 -42.26 -10.00 16.21
C ILE A 524 -43.67 -9.42 16.28
N SER A 525 -44.67 -10.28 16.07
CA SER A 525 -46.10 -9.96 16.23
C SER A 525 -46.68 -10.82 17.34
N ASP A 526 -47.55 -10.23 18.15
CA ASP A 526 -48.34 -10.94 19.18
C ASP A 526 -47.52 -11.77 20.18
N GLY A 527 -46.22 -11.48 20.31
CA GLY A 527 -45.31 -12.22 21.19
C GLY A 527 -44.75 -13.53 20.63
N ASP A 528 -45.01 -13.87 19.36
CA ASP A 528 -44.49 -15.09 18.76
C ASP A 528 -43.03 -14.93 18.28
N GLU A 529 -42.10 -15.45 19.08
CA GLU A 529 -40.66 -15.44 18.78
C GLU A 529 -40.16 -16.70 18.06
N SER A 530 -41.04 -17.64 17.72
CA SER A 530 -40.64 -18.95 17.18
C SER A 530 -39.77 -18.83 15.93
N ALA A 531 -40.18 -18.00 14.97
CA ALA A 531 -39.44 -17.74 13.74
C ALA A 531 -38.07 -17.09 14.00
N TYR A 532 -37.99 -16.16 14.96
CA TYR A 532 -36.74 -15.48 15.29
C TYR A 532 -35.73 -16.44 15.95
N ARG A 533 -36.19 -17.22 16.93
CA ARG A 533 -35.34 -18.22 17.60
C ARG A 533 -34.89 -19.31 16.64
N GLY A 534 -35.80 -19.84 15.81
CA GLY A 534 -35.47 -20.83 14.80
C GLY A 534 -34.45 -20.32 13.77
N GLU A 535 -34.52 -19.04 13.37
CA GLU A 535 -33.53 -18.46 12.46
C GLU A 535 -32.17 -18.26 13.12
N ILE A 536 -32.11 -18.00 14.43
CA ILE A 536 -30.84 -17.96 15.19
C ILE A 536 -30.20 -19.34 15.21
N ASP A 537 -30.96 -20.40 15.49
CA ASP A 537 -30.46 -21.78 15.47
C ASP A 537 -29.96 -22.18 14.07
N ARG A 538 -30.69 -21.77 13.04
CA ARG A 538 -30.29 -21.94 11.63
C ARG A 538 -29.00 -21.18 11.33
N LEU A 539 -28.87 -19.95 11.80
CA LEU A 539 -27.65 -19.14 11.63
C LEU A 539 -26.45 -19.80 12.33
N VAL A 540 -26.61 -20.28 13.56
CA VAL A 540 -25.55 -21.00 14.31
C VAL A 540 -25.12 -22.25 13.54
N SER A 541 -26.08 -23.05 13.11
CA SER A 541 -25.83 -24.27 12.31
C SER A 541 -25.13 -23.94 11.00
N TRP A 542 -25.59 -22.89 10.29
CA TRP A 542 -24.98 -22.43 9.06
C TRP A 542 -23.54 -21.97 9.29
N CYS A 543 -23.27 -21.20 10.34
CA CYS A 543 -21.92 -20.76 10.68
C CYS A 543 -21.00 -21.95 10.96
N SER A 544 -21.46 -22.94 11.71
CA SER A 544 -20.72 -24.18 11.98
C SER A 544 -20.36 -24.94 10.70
N MET A 545 -21.33 -25.15 9.79
CA MET A 545 -21.09 -25.80 8.49
C MET A 545 -20.14 -25.03 7.58
N ASN A 546 -20.06 -23.71 7.74
CA ASN A 546 -19.23 -22.83 6.93
C ASN A 546 -17.95 -22.39 7.66
N ASN A 547 -17.55 -23.08 8.74
CA ASN A 547 -16.35 -22.79 9.52
C ASN A 547 -16.27 -21.34 10.04
N LEU A 548 -17.41 -20.66 10.22
CA LEU A 548 -17.46 -19.31 10.78
C LEU A 548 -17.71 -19.41 12.27
N GLU A 549 -16.75 -18.91 13.05
CA GLU A 549 -16.83 -18.93 14.51
C GLU A 549 -17.56 -17.69 15.03
N LEU A 550 -18.67 -17.89 15.73
CA LEU A 550 -19.43 -16.82 16.36
C LEU A 550 -18.75 -16.36 17.66
N ASN A 551 -18.65 -15.04 17.85
CA ASN A 551 -18.16 -14.46 19.09
C ASN A 551 -19.33 -14.14 20.01
N SER A 552 -19.72 -15.09 20.86
CA SER A 552 -20.86 -14.93 21.79
C SER A 552 -20.68 -13.76 22.77
N LEU A 553 -19.45 -13.46 23.19
CA LEU A 553 -19.14 -12.39 24.14
C LEU A 553 -19.30 -10.97 23.54
N LYS A 554 -19.12 -10.83 22.23
CA LYS A 554 -19.30 -9.56 21.52
C LYS A 554 -20.61 -9.48 20.77
N THR A 555 -21.31 -10.60 20.61
CA THR A 555 -22.66 -10.63 20.09
C THR A 555 -23.59 -10.00 21.11
N VAL A 556 -24.43 -9.08 20.64
CA VAL A 556 -25.30 -8.27 21.49
C VAL A 556 -26.69 -8.26 20.90
N GLU A 557 -27.69 -8.32 21.77
CA GLU A 557 -29.09 -8.20 21.40
C GLU A 557 -29.67 -6.86 21.87
N MET A 558 -30.52 -6.25 21.04
CA MET A 558 -31.31 -5.08 21.38
C MET A 558 -32.78 -5.35 21.08
N THR A 559 -33.67 -5.03 22.03
CA THR A 559 -35.12 -5.10 21.82
C THR A 559 -35.67 -3.68 21.68
N VAL A 560 -36.36 -3.39 20.58
CA VAL A 560 -37.09 -2.15 20.33
C VAL A 560 -38.58 -2.44 20.49
N ASP A 561 -39.17 -1.91 21.57
CA ASP A 561 -40.55 -2.17 21.94
C ASP A 561 -41.21 -0.90 22.48
N PHE A 562 -42.28 -0.46 21.81
CA PHE A 562 -43.05 0.74 22.17
C PHE A 562 -44.42 0.42 22.78
N ARG A 563 -44.70 -0.86 23.05
CA ARG A 563 -45.95 -1.28 23.71
C ARG A 563 -45.97 -0.73 25.14
N LYS A 564 -47.14 -0.36 25.63
CA LYS A 564 -47.30 0.23 26.98
C LYS A 564 -46.90 -0.73 28.10
N ASN A 565 -47.27 -1.99 27.96
CA ASN A 565 -47.02 -3.06 28.93
C ASN A 565 -46.34 -4.24 28.23
N PRO A 566 -45.04 -4.16 27.95
CA PRO A 566 -44.32 -5.24 27.28
C PRO A 566 -44.14 -6.43 28.24
N ALA A 567 -44.34 -7.63 27.72
CA ALA A 567 -43.98 -8.84 28.45
C ALA A 567 -42.44 -8.95 28.56
N PRO A 568 -41.89 -9.55 29.63
CA PRO A 568 -40.46 -9.81 29.72
C PRO A 568 -40.00 -10.71 28.57
N CYS A 569 -39.01 -10.26 27.80
CA CYS A 569 -38.42 -11.04 26.72
C CYS A 569 -37.31 -11.94 27.29
N PRO A 570 -37.41 -13.27 27.17
CA PRO A 570 -36.33 -14.15 27.61
C PRO A 570 -35.08 -13.92 26.76
N PRO A 571 -33.87 -14.00 27.34
CA PRO A 571 -32.63 -13.83 26.60
C PRO A 571 -32.48 -14.90 25.53
N VAL A 572 -31.87 -14.54 24.40
CA VAL A 572 -31.43 -15.50 23.39
C VAL A 572 -30.23 -16.27 23.93
N ILE A 573 -30.20 -17.58 23.70
CA ILE A 573 -29.05 -18.43 24.00
C ILE A 573 -28.31 -18.67 22.70
N LEU A 574 -27.01 -18.38 22.67
CA LEU A 574 -26.13 -18.60 21.53
C LEU A 574 -24.95 -19.45 21.99
N CYS A 575 -24.75 -20.63 21.39
CA CYS A 575 -23.69 -21.58 21.76
C CYS A 575 -23.63 -21.84 23.28
N ASP A 576 -24.77 -22.20 23.88
CA ASP A 576 -24.95 -22.47 25.32
C ASP A 576 -24.68 -21.31 26.28
N SER A 577 -24.55 -20.07 25.77
CA SER A 577 -24.35 -18.87 26.56
C SER A 577 -25.46 -17.84 26.31
N PRO A 578 -26.01 -17.17 27.34
CA PRO A 578 -26.98 -16.10 27.15
C PRO A 578 -26.32 -14.89 26.49
N VAL A 579 -26.94 -14.38 25.42
CA VAL A 579 -26.48 -13.18 24.73
C VAL A 579 -26.75 -11.95 25.60
N SER A 580 -25.79 -11.03 25.64
CA SER A 580 -25.93 -9.79 26.39
C SER A 580 -26.96 -8.85 25.74
N SER A 581 -27.88 -8.30 26.54
CA SER A 581 -28.82 -7.28 26.08
C SER A 581 -28.22 -5.88 26.22
N ALA A 582 -28.44 -5.01 25.22
CA ALA A 582 -27.97 -3.63 25.23
C ALA A 582 -29.10 -2.62 24.97
N GLU A 583 -29.05 -1.49 25.69
CA GLU A 583 -29.94 -0.35 25.46
C GLU A 583 -29.45 0.57 24.34
N SER A 584 -28.16 0.52 24.01
CA SER A 584 -27.56 1.27 22.92
C SER A 584 -26.42 0.47 22.28
N PHE A 585 -26.29 0.56 20.96
CA PHE A 585 -25.27 -0.16 20.20
C PHE A 585 -24.73 0.70 19.05
N CYS A 586 -23.44 0.59 18.76
CA CYS A 586 -22.79 1.31 17.67
C CYS A 586 -22.85 0.48 16.37
N PHE A 587 -23.98 0.53 15.68
CA PHE A 587 -24.18 -0.18 14.42
C PHE A 587 -23.56 0.57 13.24
N LEU A 588 -22.53 -0.03 12.61
CA LEU A 588 -21.79 0.53 11.47
C LEU A 588 -21.31 1.99 11.69
N GLY A 589 -20.91 2.32 12.91
CA GLY A 589 -20.44 3.66 13.29
C GLY A 589 -21.52 4.65 13.73
N THR A 590 -22.80 4.27 13.63
CA THR A 590 -23.96 5.05 14.10
C THR A 590 -24.49 4.45 15.40
N THR A 591 -24.70 5.27 16.43
CA THR A 591 -25.26 4.76 17.70
C THR A 591 -26.80 4.72 17.63
N ILE A 592 -27.36 3.52 17.76
CA ILE A 592 -28.81 3.26 17.84
C ILE A 592 -29.16 2.95 19.30
N THR A 593 -30.33 3.39 19.75
CA THR A 593 -30.87 3.12 21.10
C THR A 593 -32.17 2.33 21.00
N LYS A 594 -32.53 1.61 22.06
CA LYS A 594 -33.79 0.84 22.10
C LYS A 594 -35.04 1.74 21.94
N GLU A 595 -34.94 3.02 22.33
CA GLU A 595 -36.01 4.01 22.12
C GLU A 595 -35.93 4.71 20.75
N LEU A 596 -34.97 4.34 19.89
CA LEU A 596 -34.67 5.00 18.61
C LEU A 596 -34.45 6.51 18.73
N LYS A 597 -33.91 6.95 19.87
CA LYS A 597 -33.51 8.34 20.14
C LYS A 597 -32.06 8.59 19.73
N TRP A 598 -31.83 9.77 19.14
CA TRP A 598 -30.53 10.13 18.54
C TRP A 598 -29.60 10.96 19.42
N GLU A 599 -30.00 11.28 20.66
CA GLU A 599 -29.22 12.14 21.55
C GLU A 599 -27.81 11.58 21.81
N GLN A 600 -27.69 10.27 22.08
CA GLN A 600 -26.40 9.63 22.36
C GLN A 600 -25.46 9.67 21.14
N ASN A 601 -26.00 9.41 19.94
CA ASN A 601 -25.27 9.53 18.68
C ASN A 601 -24.77 10.97 18.49
N ILE A 602 -25.68 11.94 18.58
CA ILE A 602 -25.37 13.36 18.36
C ILE A 602 -24.38 13.89 19.39
N ARG A 603 -24.47 13.47 20.65
CA ARG A 603 -23.50 13.79 21.70
C ARG A 603 -22.11 13.27 21.35
N SER A 604 -22.01 12.03 20.83
CA SER A 604 -20.75 11.43 20.37
C SER A 604 -20.15 12.21 19.20
N LEU A 605 -20.96 12.53 18.17
CA LEU A 605 -20.55 13.35 17.02
C LEU A 605 -20.07 14.74 17.45
N THR A 606 -20.85 15.42 18.29
CA THR A 606 -20.51 16.75 18.83
C THR A 606 -19.17 16.72 19.57
N LYS A 607 -18.94 15.71 20.43
CA LYS A 607 -17.69 15.56 21.17
C LYS A 607 -16.50 15.37 20.21
N LYS A 608 -16.62 14.50 19.21
CA LYS A 608 -15.58 14.27 18.19
C LYS A 608 -15.28 15.56 17.39
N ALA A 609 -16.31 16.28 16.97
CA ALA A 609 -16.16 17.53 16.23
C ALA A 609 -15.50 18.63 17.07
N GLN A 610 -15.89 18.77 18.35
CA GLN A 610 -15.29 19.72 19.28
C GLN A 610 -13.82 19.43 19.58
N GLN A 611 -13.44 18.15 19.70
CA GLN A 611 -12.03 17.77 19.83
C GLN A 611 -11.22 18.24 18.61
N ARG A 612 -11.77 18.09 17.41
CA ARG A 612 -11.12 18.52 16.15
C ARG A 612 -11.09 20.04 15.98
N MET A 613 -12.03 20.76 16.59
CA MET A 613 -12.04 22.23 16.65
C MET A 613 -10.78 22.82 17.29
N TYR A 614 -10.15 22.11 18.24
CA TYR A 614 -8.88 22.52 18.81
C TYR A 614 -7.83 22.73 17.71
N PHE A 615 -7.71 21.77 16.78
CA PHE A 615 -6.75 21.86 15.68
C PHE A 615 -7.07 23.02 14.73
N LEU A 616 -8.35 23.23 14.38
CA LEU A 616 -8.75 24.37 13.55
C LEU A 616 -8.32 25.70 14.19
N ARG A 617 -8.51 25.87 15.50
CA ARG A 617 -8.06 27.06 16.23
C ARG A 617 -6.54 27.21 16.24
N GLN A 618 -5.80 26.11 16.35
CA GLN A 618 -4.34 26.15 16.24
C GLN A 618 -3.92 26.59 14.83
N LEU A 619 -4.54 26.04 13.79
CA LEU A 619 -4.25 26.42 12.41
C LEU A 619 -4.54 27.91 12.16
N LYS A 620 -5.65 28.45 12.68
CA LYS A 620 -5.94 29.89 12.61
C LYS A 620 -4.86 30.73 13.32
N LYS A 621 -4.37 30.29 14.49
CA LYS A 621 -3.27 30.97 15.20
C LYS A 621 -1.96 31.00 14.42
N PHE A 622 -1.71 30.00 13.58
CA PHE A 622 -0.58 29.99 12.64
C PHE A 622 -0.84 30.81 11.37
N LEU A 623 -1.90 31.63 11.34
CA LEU A 623 -2.24 32.54 10.24
C LEU A 623 -2.39 31.85 8.88
N LEU A 624 -2.88 30.60 8.89
CA LEU A 624 -3.17 29.87 7.66
C LEU A 624 -4.29 30.58 6.85
N PRO A 625 -4.21 30.57 5.51
CA PRO A 625 -5.22 31.17 4.66
C PRO A 625 -6.61 30.60 4.91
N VAL A 626 -7.64 31.45 4.79
CA VAL A 626 -9.06 31.08 4.97
C VAL A 626 -9.43 29.83 4.17
N LYS A 627 -9.01 29.76 2.90
CA LYS A 627 -9.25 28.59 2.04
C LYS A 627 -8.72 27.28 2.63
N MET A 628 -7.52 27.29 3.24
CA MET A 628 -6.96 26.10 3.88
C MET A 628 -7.73 25.72 5.15
N LEU A 629 -8.22 26.71 5.89
CA LEU A 629 -9.03 26.48 7.08
C LEU A 629 -10.40 25.90 6.73
N VAL A 630 -11.03 26.38 5.64
CA VAL A 630 -12.27 25.79 5.10
C VAL A 630 -12.02 24.35 4.66
N ASN A 631 -10.95 24.08 3.90
CA ASN A 631 -10.61 22.72 3.49
C ASN A 631 -10.38 21.80 4.71
N PHE A 632 -9.71 22.29 5.76
CA PHE A 632 -9.54 21.55 6.99
C PHE A 632 -10.88 21.29 7.68
N TYR A 633 -11.73 22.30 7.78
CA TYR A 633 -13.08 22.16 8.35
C TYR A 633 -13.88 21.10 7.60
N THR A 634 -14.00 21.20 6.28
CA THR A 634 -14.76 20.26 5.45
C THR A 634 -14.22 18.84 5.57
N ALA A 635 -12.90 18.65 5.48
CA ALA A 635 -12.30 17.32 5.54
C ALA A 635 -12.34 16.68 6.94
N ILE A 636 -12.21 17.48 8.02
CA ILE A 636 -11.93 16.96 9.36
C ILE A 636 -13.10 17.16 10.33
N ILE A 637 -13.85 18.26 10.24
CA ILE A 637 -14.93 18.57 11.19
C ILE A 637 -16.29 18.27 10.56
N GLU A 638 -16.56 18.83 9.39
CA GLU A 638 -17.80 18.62 8.65
C GLU A 638 -18.02 17.14 8.37
N SER A 639 -17.00 16.40 7.93
CA SER A 639 -17.05 14.94 7.72
C SER A 639 -17.49 14.13 8.96
N VAL A 640 -17.28 14.65 10.18
CA VAL A 640 -17.82 14.03 11.40
C VAL A 640 -19.27 14.40 11.58
N LEU A 641 -19.59 15.68 11.41
CA LEU A 641 -20.94 16.21 11.58
C LEU A 641 -21.92 15.60 10.58
N THR A 642 -21.44 15.27 9.38
CA THR A 642 -22.24 14.69 8.30
C THR A 642 -22.20 13.15 8.26
N SER A 643 -21.47 12.52 9.19
CA SER A 643 -21.43 11.06 9.31
C SER A 643 -22.84 10.51 9.56
N SER A 644 -23.36 9.74 8.61
CA SER A 644 -24.69 9.15 8.63
C SER A 644 -25.82 10.16 8.86
N ILE A 645 -25.66 11.40 8.39
CA ILE A 645 -26.65 12.47 8.58
C ILE A 645 -28.02 12.11 7.99
N THR A 646 -28.05 11.32 6.92
CA THR A 646 -29.30 10.83 6.30
C THR A 646 -30.11 9.95 7.24
N VAL A 647 -29.47 9.27 8.20
CA VAL A 647 -30.09 8.34 9.14
C VAL A 647 -30.78 9.08 10.29
N TRP A 648 -30.06 9.99 10.95
CA TRP A 648 -30.50 10.56 12.22
C TRP A 648 -31.07 11.98 12.11
N PHE A 649 -30.80 12.71 11.03
CA PHE A 649 -31.15 14.13 10.96
C PHE A 649 -32.66 14.37 10.99
N ALA A 650 -33.46 13.63 10.21
CA ALA A 650 -34.90 13.83 10.16
C ALA A 650 -35.55 13.64 11.54
N ALA A 651 -35.18 12.56 12.23
CA ALA A 651 -35.71 12.18 13.54
C ALA A 651 -35.02 12.87 14.73
N ALA A 652 -33.98 13.67 14.52
CA ALA A 652 -33.32 14.41 15.59
C ALA A 652 -34.17 15.59 16.10
N THR A 653 -34.14 15.81 17.41
CA THR A 653 -34.85 16.93 18.04
C THR A 653 -34.28 18.29 17.59
N ALA A 654 -35.09 19.35 17.63
CA ALA A 654 -34.63 20.71 17.36
C ALA A 654 -33.48 21.13 18.28
N ARG A 655 -33.51 20.68 19.55
CA ARG A 655 -32.43 20.90 20.52
C ARG A 655 -31.12 20.28 20.06
N ASP A 656 -31.15 19.05 19.55
CA ASP A 656 -29.95 18.34 19.12
C ASP A 656 -29.40 18.90 17.82
N LYS A 657 -30.26 19.26 16.86
CA LYS A 657 -29.88 20.00 15.65
C LYS A 657 -29.18 21.32 16.01
N ALA A 658 -29.72 22.06 16.98
CA ALA A 658 -29.10 23.30 17.46
C ALA A 658 -27.75 23.08 18.17
N LYS A 659 -27.54 21.94 18.86
CA LYS A 659 -26.22 21.60 19.44
C LYS A 659 -25.15 21.45 18.34
N LEU A 660 -25.47 20.76 17.26
CA LEU A 660 -24.54 20.56 16.12
C LEU A 660 -24.34 21.86 15.34
N GLN A 661 -25.41 22.62 15.07
CA GLN A 661 -25.31 23.92 14.38
C GLN A 661 -24.39 24.90 15.12
N ARG A 662 -24.36 24.88 16.46
CA ARG A 662 -23.42 25.70 17.25
C ARG A 662 -21.95 25.36 16.99
N VAL A 663 -21.63 24.11 16.62
CA VAL A 663 -20.27 23.71 16.23
C VAL A 663 -19.89 24.36 14.91
N ILE A 664 -20.82 24.37 13.94
CA ILE A 664 -20.65 25.05 12.64
C ILE A 664 -20.43 26.55 12.86
N HIS A 665 -21.31 27.23 13.61
CA HIS A 665 -21.16 28.65 13.93
C HIS A 665 -19.83 28.97 14.65
N SER A 666 -19.36 28.05 15.50
CA SER A 666 -18.06 28.20 16.15
C SER A 666 -16.90 28.11 15.14
N ALA A 667 -17.02 27.23 14.13
CA ALA A 667 -16.05 27.13 13.06
C ALA A 667 -16.06 28.40 12.19
N GLU A 668 -17.23 28.88 11.78
CA GLU A 668 -17.40 30.11 11.01
C GLU A 668 -16.70 31.30 11.67
N LYS A 669 -16.93 31.48 12.98
CA LYS A 669 -16.27 32.53 13.78
C LYS A 669 -14.75 32.40 13.81
N VAL A 670 -14.23 31.17 13.88
CA VAL A 670 -12.77 30.93 13.89
C VAL A 670 -12.16 31.20 12.52
N ILE A 671 -12.83 30.78 11.45
CA ILE A 671 -12.34 30.89 10.08
C ILE A 671 -12.45 32.33 9.59
N GLY A 672 -13.60 32.97 9.86
CA GLY A 672 -13.98 34.28 9.34
C GLY A 672 -14.72 34.21 8.00
N CYS A 673 -15.43 33.11 7.72
CA CYS A 673 -16.25 32.95 6.52
C CYS A 673 -17.56 32.21 6.84
N SER A 674 -18.57 32.40 5.99
CA SER A 674 -19.80 31.60 6.04
C SER A 674 -19.51 30.15 5.69
N LEU A 675 -20.17 29.21 6.37
CA LEU A 675 -20.12 27.79 6.09
C LEU A 675 -21.54 27.26 5.87
N PRO A 676 -21.73 26.16 5.12
CA PRO A 676 -23.05 25.55 4.97
C PRO A 676 -23.64 25.17 6.33
N SER A 677 -24.91 25.52 6.53
CA SER A 677 -25.69 25.11 7.68
C SER A 677 -25.90 23.60 7.71
N LEU A 678 -26.23 23.05 8.87
CA LEU A 678 -26.49 21.63 9.02
C LEU A 678 -27.66 21.15 8.13
N GLN A 679 -28.66 22.01 7.93
CA GLN A 679 -29.79 21.73 7.03
C GLN A 679 -29.35 21.67 5.57
N GLU A 680 -28.51 22.61 5.12
CA GLU A 680 -27.97 22.58 3.75
C GLU A 680 -27.11 21.34 3.53
N LEU A 681 -26.25 20.99 4.51
CA LEU A 681 -25.44 19.77 4.46
C LEU A 681 -26.30 18.51 4.36
N TYR A 682 -27.42 18.46 5.07
CA TYR A 682 -28.39 17.36 4.93
C TYR A 682 -29.02 17.34 3.54
N CYS A 683 -29.51 18.49 3.04
CA CYS A 683 -30.13 18.58 1.72
C CYS A 683 -29.16 18.18 0.59
N LEU A 684 -27.87 18.47 0.71
CA LEU A 684 -26.84 18.07 -0.26
C LEU A 684 -26.62 16.55 -0.32
N GLN A 685 -27.01 15.81 0.72
CA GLN A 685 -26.82 14.36 0.80
C GLN A 685 -28.09 13.55 0.52
N VAL A 686 -29.26 14.21 0.44
CA VAL A 686 -30.51 13.59 0.05
C VAL A 686 -30.70 13.74 -1.46
N PRO A 687 -30.95 12.65 -2.21
CA PRO A 687 -31.22 12.74 -3.65
C PRO A 687 -32.43 13.65 -3.94
N GLU A 688 -32.32 14.50 -4.98
CA GLU A 688 -33.36 15.49 -5.34
C GLU A 688 -34.76 14.89 -5.55
N THR A 689 -34.87 13.60 -5.86
CA THR A 689 -36.14 12.88 -6.04
C THR A 689 -37.01 12.75 -4.79
N CYS A 690 -36.44 12.85 -3.57
CA CYS A 690 -37.24 12.93 -2.33
C CYS A 690 -37.86 14.31 -2.08
N SER A 691 -37.54 15.31 -2.89
CA SER A 691 -37.97 16.71 -2.66
C SER A 691 -39.38 17.02 -3.16
N GLN A 692 -40.01 16.11 -3.92
CA GLN A 692 -41.35 16.34 -4.47
C GLN A 692 -42.49 16.03 -3.50
N ASP A 693 -42.22 15.34 -2.38
CA ASP A 693 -43.24 15.00 -1.36
C ASP A 693 -43.36 16.06 -0.24
N ARG A 694 -43.21 17.35 -0.59
CA ARG A 694 -43.31 18.48 0.35
C ARG A 694 -44.75 18.91 0.66
N SER A 695 -45.77 18.14 0.29
CA SER A 695 -47.19 18.53 0.39
C SER A 695 -48.04 17.69 1.35
N ARG A 696 -47.44 16.96 2.32
CA ARG A 696 -48.20 16.42 3.45
C ARG A 696 -47.66 16.97 4.79
N PRO A 697 -48.37 17.90 5.44
CA PRO A 697 -48.06 18.24 6.82
C PRO A 697 -48.38 17.03 7.70
N PHE A 698 -47.35 16.48 8.35
CA PHE A 698 -47.55 15.62 9.52
C PHE A 698 -48.28 16.46 10.57
N SER A 699 -49.57 16.16 10.75
CA SER A 699 -50.38 16.68 11.85
C SER A 699 -50.30 15.68 12.99
N SER A 700 -49.81 16.19 14.13
CA SER A 700 -49.99 15.76 15.54
C SER A 700 -50.18 14.29 15.86
#